data_AF-A0AAZ3Q9R2-F1
#
_entry.id   AF-A0AAZ3Q9R2-F1
#
_cell.length_a   1.000
_cell.length_b   1.000
_cell.length_c   1.000
_cell.angle_alpha   90.00
_cell.angle_beta   90.00
_cell.angle_gamma   90.00
#
_symmetry.space_group_name_H-M   'P 1'
#
loop_
_entity.id
_entity.type
_entity.pdbx_description
1 polymer ?
#
loop_
_entity_poly.entity_id
_entity_poly.type
_entity_poly.pdbx_seq_one_letter_code
_entity_poly.pdbx_strand_id
1 'polypeptide(L)'
;MSAPHPKKTRGKERTEVMGDFAQTANEEFRNKLMDLQIEMQQEKGKVSKLRERLQEQRQARELEQHKHTVVLTDLRAKLHEEKLRELAAAREALARQHELELARTIKIRDGEVQRLQGLVHALRDGAADKLKSALLGEAREEARRSFDGERLRLQQEVLKQETARKQVEEALSNTLQADKAKAADLRTAYQQHQDEINRIKRDCERDIRRVMDELKGKDRVVSALERELGVQAGYAQKLQLQKEALDEQLGHVREAERHHSSPKREVAPDVEDIRDARRSQLKIAELHSVTRKLEDRNTLLADERNELLKRVRESESQMKPLLDKYKRMSKKNNDLLQTLQRMEEKLKNLSRENAEMVREPDITFLPHPQQLKRPTSLTDLSQAHEEQEVEFLKLQVAEQQGIIDELTDRKDLVSKHNFTRHVVETYFGFDEESVDSETSSLTSYNTDLTDCTPATPEEDLEDVSGVSREESELRFRQLTREYQALQRAYALLQEQTGGSHDAERVARNREQLQADLIGCQAKIADLEKALAERGQDSKWVEEKQYLIRTNQELHDKQAEWKLQAAVQDSRDQNELLEFRVLELEEREHRLPAMGFHMTTFPENSNSALQIFCHQEGIKDVVIPDLMKKLDILGDNGNLRNEEQIVVIQAGMVLSMCEKDQFSKQKGFMEEELDYRKQALDQAYMRIAELEATLYSALQQEPGGRAVAESLSDRQREELGLAVDKLRRQILRQSRQYDSQILQERLKLLQQAQQVRKGLNLQPPQRKDAVSLLLVCLCFLVFCIFHQTSTFHRSPILILLVFMLLTSTRHS
;
A
#
# COMPACT_ATOMS: atom_id res chain seq x y z
N MET A 1 -58.06 -89.18 56.34
CA MET A 1 -59.21 -88.73 57.17
C MET A 1 -60.33 -88.30 56.25
N SER A 2 -61.55 -88.72 56.59
CA SER A 2 -62.75 -88.66 55.75
C SER A 2 -63.42 -87.28 55.69
N ALA A 3 -63.84 -86.91 54.47
CA ALA A 3 -65.06 -86.15 54.07
C ALA A 3 -65.23 -84.68 54.57
N PRO A 4 -66.15 -83.85 53.99
CA PRO A 4 -67.13 -84.12 52.93
C PRO A 4 -67.27 -83.05 51.80
N HIS A 5 -67.94 -83.45 50.71
CA HIS A 5 -68.53 -82.58 49.67
C HIS A 5 -69.77 -81.81 50.18
N PRO A 6 -70.18 -80.75 49.47
CA PRO A 6 -71.55 -80.76 48.94
C PRO A 6 -71.75 -80.22 47.51
N LYS A 7 -72.47 -81.03 46.72
CA LYS A 7 -73.67 -80.76 45.89
C LYS A 7 -73.77 -79.58 44.89
N LYS A 8 -73.82 -80.00 43.61
CA LYS A 8 -74.89 -79.85 42.58
C LYS A 8 -75.17 -78.50 41.86
N THR A 9 -75.14 -78.64 40.52
CA THR A 9 -76.00 -78.08 39.44
C THR A 9 -75.92 -76.60 39.05
N ARG A 10 -75.52 -76.32 37.79
CA ARG A 10 -76.38 -75.93 36.65
C ARG A 10 -75.58 -75.05 35.65
N GLY A 11 -75.51 -75.45 34.37
CA GLY A 11 -74.99 -74.60 33.28
C GLY A 11 -74.26 -75.37 32.18
N LYS A 12 -75.00 -75.94 31.21
CA LYS A 12 -74.41 -76.66 30.06
C LYS A 12 -74.79 -76.11 28.68
N GLU A 13 -75.39 -74.93 28.60
CA GLU A 13 -75.70 -74.28 27.29
C GLU A 13 -74.93 -72.97 27.04
N ARG A 14 -74.13 -72.48 28.00
CA ARG A 14 -73.25 -71.30 27.81
C ARG A 14 -71.83 -71.64 27.36
N THR A 15 -71.46 -72.92 27.37
CA THR A 15 -70.06 -73.36 27.22
C THR A 15 -69.70 -73.79 25.80
N GLU A 16 -70.67 -74.21 24.98
CA GLU A 16 -70.44 -74.61 23.58
C GLU A 16 -70.29 -73.39 22.65
N VAL A 17 -71.15 -72.37 22.79
CA VAL A 17 -71.04 -71.11 22.02
C VAL A 17 -69.76 -70.32 22.33
N MET A 18 -69.23 -70.44 23.55
CA MET A 18 -67.95 -69.82 23.95
C MET A 18 -66.74 -70.63 23.45
N GLY A 19 -66.92 -71.95 23.22
CA GLY A 19 -65.91 -72.84 22.64
C GLY A 19 -65.71 -72.59 21.14
N ASP A 20 -66.79 -72.38 20.40
CA ASP A 20 -66.73 -72.08 18.96
C ASP A 20 -66.08 -70.71 18.71
N PHE A 21 -66.40 -69.69 19.50
CA PHE A 21 -65.76 -68.37 19.41
C PHE A 21 -64.26 -68.43 19.72
N ALA A 22 -63.86 -69.25 20.69
CA ALA A 22 -62.45 -69.45 21.04
C ALA A 22 -61.70 -70.26 19.97
N GLN A 23 -62.36 -71.20 19.29
CA GLN A 23 -61.77 -71.94 18.17
C GLN A 23 -61.60 -71.06 16.93
N THR A 24 -62.59 -70.25 16.58
CA THR A 24 -62.50 -69.28 15.48
C THR A 24 -61.41 -68.24 15.74
N ALA A 25 -61.32 -67.69 16.96
CA ALA A 25 -60.26 -66.76 17.33
C ALA A 25 -58.87 -67.41 17.23
N ASN A 26 -58.71 -68.66 17.65
CA ASN A 26 -57.45 -69.39 17.52
C ASN A 26 -57.05 -69.64 16.05
N GLU A 27 -58.01 -69.93 15.19
CA GLU A 27 -57.75 -70.11 13.76
C GLU A 27 -57.38 -68.78 13.08
N GLU A 28 -58.04 -67.68 13.47
CA GLU A 28 -57.64 -66.33 13.05
C GLU A 28 -56.23 -65.96 13.53
N PHE A 29 -55.84 -66.34 14.76
CA PHE A 29 -54.48 -66.11 15.25
C PHE A 29 -53.44 -66.93 14.49
N ARG A 30 -53.76 -68.18 14.10
CA ARG A 30 -52.88 -68.99 13.25
C ARG A 30 -52.72 -68.39 11.86
N ASN A 31 -53.81 -67.93 11.25
CA ASN A 31 -53.75 -67.26 9.95
C ASN A 31 -52.92 -65.97 10.02
N LYS A 32 -53.14 -65.13 11.04
CA LYS A 32 -52.32 -63.93 11.26
C LYS A 32 -50.84 -64.26 11.47
N LEU A 33 -50.53 -65.35 12.18
CA LEU A 33 -49.14 -65.79 12.39
C LEU A 33 -48.50 -66.30 11.09
N MET A 34 -49.25 -67.01 10.26
CA MET A 34 -48.84 -67.45 8.92
C MET A 34 -48.56 -66.25 8.02
N ASP A 35 -49.47 -65.26 8.00
CA ASP A 35 -49.33 -64.03 7.21
C ASP A 35 -48.08 -63.24 7.65
N LEU A 36 -47.89 -63.05 8.96
CA LEU A 36 -46.69 -62.40 9.51
C LEU A 36 -45.40 -63.16 9.15
N GLN A 37 -45.45 -64.50 9.10
CA GLN A 37 -44.30 -65.32 8.71
C GLN A 37 -43.98 -65.21 7.23
N ILE A 38 -44.99 -65.09 6.37
CA ILE A 38 -44.85 -64.82 4.93
C ILE A 38 -44.28 -63.42 4.72
N GLU A 39 -44.82 -62.40 5.40
CA GLU A 39 -44.33 -61.02 5.34
C GLU A 39 -42.87 -60.92 5.78
N MET A 40 -42.48 -61.56 6.89
CA MET A 40 -41.09 -61.61 7.33
C MET A 40 -40.18 -62.24 6.27
N GLN A 41 -40.62 -63.31 5.60
CA GLN A 41 -39.82 -63.96 4.56
C GLN A 41 -39.71 -63.09 3.29
N GLN A 42 -40.76 -62.37 2.93
CA GLN A 42 -40.73 -61.37 1.86
C GLN A 42 -39.78 -60.21 2.20
N GLU A 43 -39.83 -59.69 3.43
CA GLU A 43 -38.94 -58.64 3.91
C GLU A 43 -37.46 -59.10 3.91
N LYS A 44 -37.17 -60.34 4.33
CA LYS A 44 -35.82 -60.92 4.19
C LYS A 44 -35.36 -60.94 2.73
N GLY A 45 -36.25 -61.28 1.80
CA GLY A 45 -35.97 -61.23 0.36
C GLY A 45 -35.69 -59.82 -0.15
N LYS A 46 -36.45 -58.82 0.30
CA LYS A 46 -36.21 -57.39 -0.02
C LYS A 46 -34.88 -56.92 0.54
N VAL A 47 -34.55 -57.26 1.79
CA VAL A 47 -33.26 -56.92 2.42
C VAL A 47 -32.08 -57.54 1.67
N SER A 48 -32.20 -58.79 1.22
CA SER A 48 -31.15 -59.44 0.41
C SER A 48 -30.90 -58.70 -0.91
N LYS A 49 -31.97 -58.31 -1.63
CA LYS A 49 -31.86 -57.53 -2.87
C LYS A 49 -31.29 -56.13 -2.63
N LEU A 50 -31.63 -55.49 -1.50
CA LEU A 50 -31.05 -54.20 -1.12
C LEU A 50 -29.55 -54.31 -0.81
N ARG A 51 -29.09 -55.40 -0.19
CA ARG A 51 -27.66 -55.67 0.03
C ARG A 51 -26.90 -55.85 -1.28
N GLU A 52 -27.46 -56.59 -2.23
CA GLU A 52 -26.88 -56.78 -3.56
C GLU A 52 -26.77 -55.44 -4.32
N ARG A 53 -27.86 -54.66 -4.38
CA ARG A 53 -27.84 -53.30 -4.96
C ARG A 53 -26.85 -52.37 -4.29
N LEU A 54 -26.69 -52.45 -2.97
CA LEU A 54 -25.70 -51.67 -2.23
C LEU A 54 -24.26 -52.07 -2.63
N GLN A 55 -24.02 -53.36 -2.85
CA GLN A 55 -22.72 -53.88 -3.29
C GLN A 55 -22.41 -53.47 -4.74
N GLU A 56 -23.38 -53.54 -5.64
CA GLU A 56 -23.27 -53.02 -7.02
C GLU A 56 -22.97 -51.51 -7.02
N GLN A 57 -23.67 -50.73 -6.19
CA GLN A 57 -23.40 -49.30 -6.08
C GLN A 57 -21.99 -49.00 -5.53
N ARG A 58 -21.46 -49.85 -4.63
CA ARG A 58 -20.07 -49.72 -4.16
C ARG A 58 -19.08 -50.00 -5.27
N GLN A 59 -19.25 -51.09 -6.01
CA GLN A 59 -18.38 -51.44 -7.15
C GLN A 59 -18.42 -50.38 -8.26
N ALA A 60 -19.60 -49.80 -8.53
CA ALA A 60 -19.74 -48.70 -9.49
C ALA A 60 -18.93 -47.45 -9.06
N ARG A 61 -18.99 -47.09 -7.77
CA ARG A 61 -18.19 -45.98 -7.21
C ARG A 61 -16.69 -46.26 -7.27
N GLU A 62 -16.26 -47.47 -6.95
CA GLU A 62 -14.85 -47.89 -7.03
C GLU A 62 -14.32 -47.83 -8.47
N LEU A 63 -15.11 -48.29 -9.44
CA LEU A 63 -14.74 -48.23 -10.86
C LEU A 63 -14.66 -46.78 -11.37
N GLU A 64 -15.55 -45.90 -10.92
CA GLU A 64 -15.51 -44.47 -11.24
C GLU A 64 -14.28 -43.79 -10.60
N GLN A 65 -13.96 -44.10 -9.35
CA GLN A 65 -12.73 -43.65 -8.69
C GLN A 65 -11.47 -44.14 -9.42
N HIS A 66 -11.45 -45.39 -9.88
CA HIS A 66 -10.34 -45.93 -10.66
C HIS A 66 -10.17 -45.18 -11.99
N LYS A 67 -11.28 -44.92 -12.73
CA LYS A 67 -11.25 -44.09 -13.95
C LYS A 67 -10.68 -42.70 -13.70
N HIS A 68 -11.11 -42.02 -12.63
CA HIS A 68 -10.56 -40.72 -12.26
C HIS A 68 -9.07 -40.79 -11.94
N THR A 69 -8.62 -41.86 -11.28
CA THR A 69 -7.20 -42.07 -10.96
C THR A 69 -6.37 -42.22 -12.23
N VAL A 70 -6.83 -43.03 -13.18
CA VAL A 70 -6.15 -43.23 -14.48
C VAL A 70 -6.04 -41.93 -15.27
N VAL A 71 -7.12 -41.13 -15.34
CA VAL A 71 -7.11 -39.83 -16.03
C VAL A 71 -6.14 -38.86 -15.35
N LEU A 72 -6.09 -38.83 -14.03
CA LEU A 72 -5.14 -37.99 -13.30
C LEU A 72 -3.68 -38.42 -13.53
N THR A 73 -3.41 -39.72 -13.60
CA THR A 73 -2.05 -40.22 -13.90
C THR A 73 -1.64 -39.92 -15.33
N ASP A 74 -2.54 -40.07 -16.30
CA ASP A 74 -2.29 -39.73 -17.71
C ASP A 74 -2.04 -38.23 -17.89
N LEU A 75 -2.85 -37.38 -17.24
CA LEU A 75 -2.65 -35.92 -17.27
C LEU A 75 -1.31 -35.51 -16.64
N ARG A 76 -0.92 -36.14 -15.52
CA ARG A 76 0.39 -35.90 -14.89
C ARG A 76 1.54 -36.32 -15.81
N ALA A 77 1.41 -37.44 -16.51
CA ALA A 77 2.42 -37.90 -17.45
C ALA A 77 2.57 -36.93 -18.64
N LYS A 78 1.44 -36.50 -19.24
CA LYS A 78 1.42 -35.52 -20.32
C LYS A 78 2.03 -34.18 -19.93
N LEU A 79 1.67 -33.67 -18.75
CA LEU A 79 2.23 -32.43 -18.23
C LEU A 79 3.74 -32.55 -17.95
N HIS A 80 4.19 -33.73 -17.48
CA HIS A 80 5.62 -33.99 -17.30
C HIS A 80 6.37 -34.02 -18.63
N GLU A 81 5.78 -34.64 -19.65
CA GLU A 81 6.35 -34.70 -21.00
C GLU A 81 6.39 -33.32 -21.66
N GLU A 82 5.35 -32.51 -21.50
CA GLU A 82 5.32 -31.09 -21.92
C GLU A 82 6.41 -30.28 -21.22
N LYS A 83 6.53 -30.41 -19.91
CA LYS A 83 7.60 -29.76 -19.14
C LYS A 83 8.99 -30.16 -19.66
N LEU A 84 9.21 -31.45 -19.96
CA LEU A 84 10.49 -31.92 -20.50
C LEU A 84 10.76 -31.37 -21.90
N ARG A 85 9.73 -31.31 -22.76
CA ARG A 85 9.83 -30.70 -24.10
C ARG A 85 10.15 -29.21 -24.04
N GLU A 86 9.48 -28.44 -23.18
CA GLU A 86 9.76 -27.02 -22.98
C GLU A 86 11.17 -26.79 -22.41
N LEU A 87 11.60 -27.59 -21.44
CA LEU A 87 12.96 -27.54 -20.91
C LEU A 87 14.01 -27.85 -21.98
N ALA A 88 13.76 -28.83 -22.86
CA ALA A 88 14.65 -29.15 -23.97
C ALA A 88 14.72 -27.99 -24.98
N ALA A 89 13.57 -27.42 -25.35
CA ALA A 89 13.51 -26.27 -26.26
C ALA A 89 14.23 -25.03 -25.69
N ALA A 90 14.05 -24.76 -24.39
CA ALA A 90 14.75 -23.67 -23.71
C ALA A 90 16.27 -23.89 -23.66
N ARG A 91 16.72 -25.12 -23.37
CA ARG A 91 18.15 -25.48 -23.41
C ARG A 91 18.74 -25.30 -24.80
N GLU A 92 18.04 -25.73 -25.84
CA GLU A 92 18.49 -25.59 -27.22
C GLU A 92 18.54 -24.11 -27.66
N ALA A 93 17.54 -23.31 -27.26
CA ALA A 93 17.53 -21.87 -27.51
C ALA A 93 18.71 -21.17 -26.84
N LEU A 94 19.01 -21.51 -25.57
CA LEU A 94 20.14 -20.95 -24.85
C LEU A 94 21.49 -21.39 -25.46
N ALA A 95 21.60 -22.66 -25.89
CA ALA A 95 22.79 -23.15 -26.58
C ALA A 95 23.02 -22.41 -27.90
N ARG A 96 21.97 -22.22 -28.71
CA ARG A 96 22.03 -21.42 -29.95
C ARG A 96 22.40 -19.97 -29.67
N GLN A 97 21.88 -19.37 -28.59
CA GLN A 97 22.27 -18.03 -28.18
C GLN A 97 23.76 -17.96 -27.81
N HIS A 98 24.24 -18.92 -27.02
CA HIS A 98 25.64 -18.99 -26.63
C HIS A 98 26.58 -19.16 -27.83
N GLU A 99 26.23 -20.01 -28.80
CA GLU A 99 27.00 -20.17 -30.04
C GLU A 99 27.04 -18.87 -30.87
N LEU A 100 25.92 -18.14 -30.94
CA LEU A 100 25.85 -16.84 -31.61
C LEU A 100 26.72 -15.79 -30.90
N GLU A 101 26.71 -15.75 -29.56
CA GLU A 101 27.54 -14.85 -28.76
C GLU A 101 29.03 -15.19 -28.88
N LEU A 102 29.39 -16.47 -28.88
CA LEU A 102 30.75 -16.94 -29.14
C LEU A 102 31.22 -16.51 -30.53
N ALA A 103 30.41 -16.73 -31.57
CA ALA A 103 30.74 -16.34 -32.93
C ALA A 103 30.94 -14.81 -33.06
N ARG A 104 30.09 -14.01 -32.40
CA ARG A 104 30.25 -12.54 -32.33
C ARG A 104 31.55 -12.16 -31.63
N THR A 105 31.86 -12.79 -30.49
CA THR A 105 33.06 -12.51 -29.71
C THR A 105 34.32 -12.87 -30.47
N ILE A 106 34.34 -14.01 -31.17
CA ILE A 106 35.44 -14.42 -32.06
C ILE A 106 35.63 -13.37 -33.15
N LYS A 107 34.55 -12.93 -33.80
CA LYS A 107 34.64 -11.91 -34.87
C LYS A 107 35.20 -10.58 -34.37
N ILE A 108 34.82 -10.14 -33.17
CA ILE A 108 35.36 -8.93 -32.53
C ILE A 108 36.86 -9.12 -32.23
N ARG A 109 37.23 -10.26 -31.64
CA ARG A 109 38.62 -10.59 -31.30
C ARG A 109 39.50 -10.67 -32.54
N ASP A 110 39.04 -11.30 -33.61
CA ASP A 110 39.77 -11.40 -34.88
C ASP A 110 39.95 -10.01 -35.52
N GLY A 111 38.92 -9.16 -35.47
CA GLY A 111 39.02 -7.76 -35.91
C GLY A 111 40.06 -6.97 -35.11
N GLU A 112 40.07 -7.13 -33.79
CA GLU A 112 41.02 -6.45 -32.91
C GLU A 112 42.46 -6.96 -33.10
N VAL A 113 42.63 -8.27 -33.33
CA VAL A 113 43.92 -8.86 -33.67
C VAL A 113 44.45 -8.30 -34.99
N GLN A 114 43.61 -8.23 -36.04
CA GLN A 114 44.00 -7.62 -37.32
C GLN A 114 44.36 -6.14 -37.16
N ARG A 115 43.61 -5.39 -36.35
CA ARG A 115 43.86 -3.98 -36.04
C ARG A 115 45.20 -3.77 -35.35
N LEU A 116 45.45 -4.51 -34.26
CA LEU A 116 46.71 -4.46 -33.50
C LEU A 116 47.90 -4.89 -34.36
N GLN A 117 47.73 -5.91 -35.20
CA GLN A 117 48.74 -6.30 -36.18
C GLN A 117 49.04 -5.14 -37.14
N GLY A 118 48.04 -4.44 -37.68
CA GLY A 118 48.24 -3.27 -38.53
C GLY A 118 49.03 -2.15 -37.86
N LEU A 119 48.73 -1.83 -36.60
CA LEU A 119 49.47 -0.82 -35.82
C LEU A 119 50.93 -1.23 -35.56
N VAL A 120 51.17 -2.51 -35.25
CA VAL A 120 52.53 -3.04 -35.05
C VAL A 120 53.36 -2.96 -36.34
N HIS A 121 52.76 -3.22 -37.50
CA HIS A 121 53.46 -3.04 -38.78
C HIS A 121 53.81 -1.56 -39.04
N ALA A 122 52.88 -0.63 -38.81
CA ALA A 122 53.13 0.81 -38.96
C ALA A 122 54.24 1.34 -38.02
N LEU A 123 54.33 0.80 -36.80
CA LEU A 123 55.42 1.08 -35.86
C LEU A 123 56.77 0.56 -36.34
N ARG A 124 56.81 -0.67 -36.90
CA ARG A 124 58.03 -1.28 -37.43
C ARG A 124 58.58 -0.51 -38.64
N ASP A 125 57.71 0.08 -39.46
CA ASP A 125 58.10 0.88 -40.62
C ASP A 125 58.55 2.32 -40.24
N GLY A 126 58.61 2.66 -38.95
CA GLY A 126 59.05 3.98 -38.46
C GLY A 126 58.05 5.11 -38.71
N ALA A 127 56.79 4.80 -39.02
CA ALA A 127 55.79 5.77 -39.44
C ALA A 127 54.97 6.34 -38.27
N ALA A 128 55.63 6.88 -37.24
CA ALA A 128 55.00 7.32 -35.98
C ALA A 128 53.89 8.39 -36.18
N ASP A 129 54.06 9.31 -37.14
CA ASP A 129 53.04 10.33 -37.44
C ASP A 129 51.79 9.74 -38.11
N LYS A 130 51.96 8.68 -38.92
CA LYS A 130 50.85 7.92 -39.51
C LYS A 130 50.11 7.12 -38.44
N LEU A 131 50.83 6.55 -37.47
CA LEU A 131 50.25 5.86 -36.32
C LEU A 131 49.41 6.80 -35.45
N LYS A 132 49.96 7.98 -35.10
CA LYS A 132 49.25 8.98 -34.29
C LYS A 132 47.99 9.47 -34.99
N SER A 133 48.06 9.72 -36.30
CA SER A 133 46.91 10.12 -37.11
C SER A 133 45.87 9.00 -37.23
N ALA A 134 46.29 7.75 -37.38
CA ALA A 134 45.40 6.59 -37.42
C ALA A 134 44.67 6.38 -36.08
N LEU A 135 45.36 6.44 -34.95
CA LEU A 135 44.77 6.30 -33.62
C LEU A 135 43.79 7.43 -33.27
N LEU A 136 44.10 8.68 -33.66
CA LEU A 136 43.18 9.80 -33.48
C LEU A 136 41.94 9.70 -34.39
N GLY A 137 42.11 9.23 -35.61
CA GLY A 137 40.99 8.92 -36.51
C GLY A 137 40.10 7.81 -35.95
N GLU A 138 40.72 6.78 -35.39
CA GLU A 138 40.03 5.62 -34.80
C GLU A 138 39.26 6.00 -33.54
N ALA A 139 39.85 6.79 -32.63
CA ALA A 139 39.17 7.32 -31.45
C ALA A 139 37.94 8.19 -31.81
N ARG A 140 38.04 8.97 -32.89
CA ARG A 140 36.91 9.79 -33.40
C ARG A 140 35.81 8.93 -34.01
N GLU A 141 36.17 7.94 -34.83
CA GLU A 141 35.19 7.04 -35.45
C GLU A 141 34.54 6.11 -34.42
N GLU A 142 35.25 5.70 -33.38
CA GLU A 142 34.69 4.91 -32.28
C GLU A 142 33.71 5.72 -31.42
N ALA A 143 34.04 6.98 -31.11
CA ALA A 143 33.10 7.90 -30.45
C ALA A 143 31.83 8.12 -31.29
N ARG A 144 31.97 8.23 -32.63
CA ARG A 144 30.82 8.33 -33.55
C ARG A 144 29.97 7.06 -33.56
N ARG A 145 30.59 5.88 -33.68
CA ARG A 145 29.87 4.60 -33.68
C ARG A 145 29.17 4.33 -32.35
N SER A 146 29.80 4.66 -31.22
CA SER A 146 29.20 4.57 -29.89
C SER A 146 27.96 5.46 -29.79
N PHE A 147 28.08 6.73 -30.18
CA PHE A 147 26.95 7.66 -30.19
C PHE A 147 25.81 7.23 -31.13
N ASP A 148 26.13 6.82 -32.37
CA ASP A 148 25.12 6.35 -33.33
C ASP A 148 24.45 5.04 -32.87
N GLY A 149 25.20 4.16 -32.20
CA GLY A 149 24.71 2.92 -31.59
C GLY A 149 23.73 3.19 -30.44
N GLU A 150 24.08 4.11 -29.54
CA GLU A 150 23.18 4.54 -28.45
C GLU A 150 21.93 5.24 -28.98
N ARG A 151 22.08 6.13 -29.98
CA ARG A 151 20.95 6.77 -30.66
C ARG A 151 19.99 5.73 -31.24
N LEU A 152 20.52 4.72 -31.94
CA LEU A 152 19.70 3.66 -32.54
C LEU A 152 19.03 2.78 -31.46
N ARG A 153 19.75 2.46 -30.38
CA ARG A 153 19.19 1.71 -29.24
C ARG A 153 18.02 2.47 -28.61
N LEU A 154 18.19 3.76 -28.35
CA LEU A 154 17.15 4.62 -27.80
C LEU A 154 15.96 4.76 -28.75
N GLN A 155 16.19 4.91 -30.05
CA GLN A 155 15.12 4.92 -31.06
C GLN A 155 14.33 3.60 -31.08
N GLN A 156 15.02 2.46 -30.98
CA GLN A 156 14.35 1.16 -30.92
C GLN A 156 13.56 0.99 -29.61
N GLU A 157 14.09 1.48 -28.50
CA GLU A 157 13.39 1.46 -27.22
C GLU A 157 12.13 2.34 -27.26
N VAL A 158 12.20 3.55 -27.82
CA VAL A 158 11.03 4.41 -28.04
C VAL A 158 9.96 3.69 -28.85
N LEU A 159 10.32 3.02 -29.96
CA LEU A 159 9.36 2.26 -30.77
C LEU A 159 8.74 1.08 -29.99
N LYS A 160 9.53 0.37 -29.18
CA LYS A 160 8.99 -0.68 -28.30
C LYS A 160 8.03 -0.11 -27.27
N GLN A 161 8.37 1.01 -26.64
CA GLN A 161 7.49 1.68 -25.69
C GLN A 161 6.21 2.19 -26.35
N GLU A 162 6.26 2.70 -27.58
CA GLU A 162 5.06 3.09 -28.33
C GLU A 162 4.13 1.91 -28.62
N THR A 163 4.69 0.76 -29.02
CA THR A 163 3.89 -0.45 -29.26
C THR A 163 3.31 -1.02 -27.97
N ALA A 164 4.07 -1.04 -26.88
CA ALA A 164 3.59 -1.46 -25.56
C ALA A 164 2.48 -0.53 -25.05
N ARG A 165 2.66 0.80 -25.18
CA ARG A 165 1.63 1.79 -24.84
C ARG A 165 0.34 1.53 -25.60
N LYS A 166 0.42 1.29 -26.91
CA LYS A 166 -0.76 1.00 -27.73
C LYS A 166 -1.50 -0.27 -27.27
N GLN A 167 -0.76 -1.32 -26.90
CA GLN A 167 -1.37 -2.55 -26.36
C GLN A 167 -2.09 -2.31 -25.03
N VAL A 168 -1.49 -1.50 -24.14
CA VAL A 168 -2.12 -1.12 -22.86
C VAL A 168 -3.36 -0.25 -23.09
N GLU A 169 -3.31 0.69 -24.02
CA GLU A 169 -4.46 1.52 -24.41
C GLU A 169 -5.62 0.67 -24.96
N GLU A 170 -5.32 -0.32 -25.81
CA GLU A 170 -6.32 -1.27 -26.33
C GLU A 170 -6.92 -2.14 -25.21
N ALA A 171 -6.09 -2.63 -24.28
CA ALA A 171 -6.55 -3.39 -23.13
C ALA A 171 -7.43 -2.55 -22.18
N LEU A 172 -7.09 -1.27 -21.98
CA LEU A 172 -7.88 -0.31 -21.22
C LEU A 172 -9.24 -0.04 -21.89
N SER A 173 -9.26 0.15 -23.20
CA SER A 173 -10.49 0.32 -23.96
C SER A 173 -11.42 -0.90 -23.83
N ASN A 174 -10.87 -2.11 -23.93
CA ASN A 174 -11.61 -3.36 -23.78
C ASN A 174 -12.20 -3.52 -22.37
N THR A 175 -11.43 -3.18 -21.32
CA THR A 175 -11.91 -3.25 -19.93
C THR A 175 -13.00 -2.22 -19.65
N LEU A 176 -12.86 -0.98 -20.14
CA LEU A 176 -13.90 0.04 -20.06
C LEU A 176 -15.20 -0.39 -20.77
N GLN A 177 -15.10 -0.99 -21.95
CA GLN A 177 -16.26 -1.52 -22.66
C GLN A 177 -16.94 -2.65 -21.88
N ALA A 178 -16.17 -3.57 -21.30
CA ALA A 178 -16.69 -4.66 -20.46
C ALA A 178 -17.40 -4.12 -19.21
N ASP A 179 -16.86 -3.09 -18.56
CA ASP A 179 -17.49 -2.49 -17.39
C ASP A 179 -18.77 -1.72 -17.75
N LYS A 180 -18.79 -1.05 -18.90
CA LYS A 180 -20.02 -0.43 -19.44
C LYS A 180 -21.11 -1.47 -19.70
N ALA A 181 -20.74 -2.65 -20.22
CA ALA A 181 -21.67 -3.76 -20.43
C ALA A 181 -22.19 -4.30 -19.09
N LYS A 182 -21.31 -4.58 -18.11
CA LYS A 182 -21.73 -5.02 -16.77
C LYS A 182 -22.67 -4.01 -16.09
N ALA A 183 -22.40 -2.72 -16.23
CA ALA A 183 -23.28 -1.68 -15.69
C ALA A 183 -24.66 -1.69 -16.36
N ALA A 184 -24.74 -1.99 -17.66
CA ALA A 184 -26.01 -2.15 -18.37
C ALA A 184 -26.77 -3.41 -17.93
N ASP A 185 -26.06 -4.52 -17.71
CA ASP A 185 -26.64 -5.76 -17.20
C ASP A 185 -27.19 -5.57 -15.78
N LEU A 186 -26.46 -4.88 -14.90
CA LEU A 186 -26.93 -4.55 -13.55
C LEU A 186 -28.19 -3.68 -13.57
N ARG A 187 -28.26 -2.68 -14.45
CA ARG A 187 -29.49 -1.86 -14.62
C ARG A 187 -30.66 -2.71 -15.11
N THR A 188 -30.41 -3.63 -16.03
CA THR A 188 -31.44 -4.52 -16.57
C THR A 188 -31.94 -5.50 -15.51
N ALA A 189 -31.03 -6.10 -14.73
CA ALA A 189 -31.37 -6.98 -13.61
C ALA A 189 -32.17 -6.23 -12.52
N TYR A 190 -31.76 -5.01 -12.18
CA TYR A 190 -32.51 -4.16 -11.26
C TYR A 190 -33.94 -3.92 -11.76
N GLN A 191 -34.11 -3.57 -13.04
CA GLN A 191 -35.43 -3.36 -13.63
C GLN A 191 -36.29 -4.64 -13.59
N GLN A 192 -35.69 -5.80 -13.91
CA GLN A 192 -36.39 -7.09 -13.84
C GLN A 192 -36.83 -7.42 -12.41
N HIS A 193 -35.98 -7.19 -11.41
CA HIS A 193 -36.36 -7.39 -10.01
C HIS A 193 -37.45 -6.42 -9.56
N GLN A 194 -37.39 -5.17 -10.01
CA GLN A 194 -38.45 -4.19 -9.73
C GLN A 194 -39.79 -4.62 -10.34
N ASP A 195 -39.78 -5.14 -11.56
CA ASP A 195 -40.97 -5.67 -12.21
C ASP A 195 -41.52 -6.91 -11.49
N GLU A 196 -40.65 -7.80 -11.00
CA GLU A 196 -41.04 -8.99 -10.24
C GLU A 196 -41.65 -8.62 -8.88
N ILE A 197 -41.04 -7.68 -8.15
CA ILE A 197 -41.61 -7.13 -6.92
C ILE A 197 -43.01 -6.57 -7.19
N ASN A 198 -43.19 -5.83 -8.29
CA ASN A 198 -44.48 -5.28 -8.66
C ASN A 198 -45.50 -6.38 -9.04
N ARG A 199 -45.07 -7.48 -9.65
CA ARG A 199 -45.93 -8.65 -9.91
C ARG A 199 -46.35 -9.32 -8.60
N ILE A 200 -45.41 -9.64 -7.72
CA ILE A 200 -45.69 -10.25 -6.41
C ILE A 200 -46.68 -9.38 -5.61
N LYS A 201 -46.49 -8.07 -5.58
CA LYS A 201 -47.43 -7.15 -4.92
C LYS A 201 -48.85 -7.28 -5.46
N ARG A 202 -49.02 -7.25 -6.79
CA ARG A 202 -50.35 -7.41 -7.43
C ARG A 202 -50.96 -8.78 -7.12
N ASP A 203 -50.13 -9.82 -7.06
CA ASP A 203 -50.57 -11.19 -6.78
C ASP A 203 -51.04 -11.33 -5.33
N CYS A 204 -50.26 -10.80 -4.38
CA CYS A 204 -50.66 -10.72 -2.98
C CYS A 204 -51.94 -9.90 -2.80
N GLU A 205 -52.09 -8.76 -3.49
CA GLU A 205 -53.34 -7.98 -3.44
C GLU A 205 -54.55 -8.73 -4.01
N ARG A 206 -54.35 -9.59 -5.02
CA ARG A 206 -55.41 -10.45 -5.56
C ARG A 206 -55.78 -11.54 -4.55
N ASP A 207 -54.80 -12.16 -3.91
CA ASP A 207 -55.03 -13.19 -2.90
C ASP A 207 -55.71 -12.62 -1.65
N ILE A 208 -55.29 -11.44 -1.17
CA ILE A 208 -55.95 -10.74 -0.06
C ILE A 208 -57.42 -10.50 -0.39
N ARG A 209 -57.73 -9.99 -1.59
CA ARG A 209 -59.11 -9.79 -2.04
C ARG A 209 -59.91 -11.10 -2.05
N ARG A 210 -59.35 -12.18 -2.60
CA ARG A 210 -59.98 -13.51 -2.60
C ARG A 210 -60.30 -13.99 -1.18
N VAL A 211 -59.32 -13.96 -0.28
CA VAL A 211 -59.47 -14.40 1.11
C VAL A 211 -60.48 -13.54 1.87
N MET A 212 -60.50 -12.23 1.62
CA MET A 212 -61.49 -11.33 2.21
C MET A 212 -62.91 -11.66 1.76
N ASP A 213 -63.12 -12.00 0.48
CA ASP A 213 -64.44 -12.39 -0.03
C ASP A 213 -64.88 -13.77 0.48
N GLU A 214 -63.95 -14.72 0.62
CA GLU A 214 -64.20 -16.00 1.29
C GLU A 214 -64.59 -15.81 2.76
N LEU A 215 -63.91 -14.91 3.48
CA LEU A 215 -64.22 -14.60 4.88
C LEU A 215 -65.62 -14.02 5.01
N LYS A 216 -65.98 -13.03 4.19
CA LYS A 216 -67.36 -12.50 4.13
C LYS A 216 -68.38 -13.58 3.80
N GLY A 217 -68.03 -14.52 2.92
CA GLY A 217 -68.86 -15.68 2.61
C GLY A 217 -69.11 -16.56 3.84
N LYS A 218 -68.05 -16.88 4.59
CA LYS A 218 -68.11 -17.65 5.83
C LYS A 218 -68.89 -16.91 6.92
N ASP A 219 -68.71 -15.60 7.08
CA ASP A 219 -69.45 -14.79 8.06
C ASP A 219 -70.96 -14.81 7.81
N ARG A 220 -71.39 -14.79 6.54
CA ARG A 220 -72.80 -14.95 6.17
C ARG A 220 -73.35 -16.33 6.56
N VAL A 221 -72.56 -17.38 6.37
CA VAL A 221 -72.94 -18.75 6.76
C VAL A 221 -73.03 -18.86 8.28
N VAL A 222 -72.05 -18.33 9.02
CA VAL A 222 -72.08 -18.27 10.49
C VAL A 222 -73.32 -17.54 10.98
N SER A 223 -73.58 -16.34 10.44
CA SER A 223 -74.78 -15.56 10.78
C SER A 223 -76.09 -16.29 10.48
N ALA A 224 -76.12 -17.16 9.47
CA ALA A 224 -77.27 -17.99 9.16
C ALA A 224 -77.45 -19.12 10.17
N LEU A 225 -76.37 -19.82 10.51
CA LEU A 225 -76.37 -20.87 11.53
C LEU A 225 -76.74 -20.32 12.91
N GLU A 226 -76.26 -19.14 13.29
CA GLU A 226 -76.63 -18.48 14.55
C GLU A 226 -78.13 -18.18 14.64
N ARG A 227 -78.73 -17.70 13.53
CA ARG A 227 -80.19 -17.49 13.46
C ARG A 227 -80.96 -18.80 13.56
N GLU A 228 -80.55 -19.83 12.84
CA GLU A 228 -81.18 -21.17 12.91
C GLU A 228 -81.07 -21.76 14.32
N LEU A 229 -79.90 -21.65 14.95
CA LEU A 229 -79.68 -22.08 16.33
C LEU A 229 -80.58 -21.31 17.30
N GLY A 230 -80.73 -20.00 17.12
CA GLY A 230 -81.65 -19.18 17.92
C GLY A 230 -83.12 -19.63 17.79
N VAL A 231 -83.56 -19.95 16.57
CA VAL A 231 -84.90 -20.51 16.32
C VAL A 231 -85.06 -21.88 16.99
N GLN A 232 -84.06 -22.76 16.85
CA GLN A 232 -84.06 -24.08 17.49
C GLN A 232 -84.08 -23.98 19.02
N ALA A 233 -83.29 -23.08 19.61
CA ALA A 233 -83.28 -22.82 21.05
C ALA A 233 -84.65 -22.31 21.52
N GLY A 234 -85.28 -21.40 20.79
CA GLY A 234 -86.63 -20.94 21.09
C GLY A 234 -87.69 -22.04 21.00
N TYR A 235 -87.58 -22.96 20.03
CA TYR A 235 -88.45 -24.12 19.92
C TYR A 235 -88.24 -25.11 21.08
N ALA A 236 -86.99 -25.38 21.44
CA ALA A 236 -86.65 -26.23 22.58
C ALA A 236 -87.17 -25.65 23.91
N GLN A 237 -87.10 -24.34 24.11
CA GLN A 237 -87.66 -23.67 25.29
C GLN A 237 -89.19 -23.81 25.35
N LYS A 238 -89.90 -23.68 24.21
CA LYS A 238 -91.35 -23.92 24.17
C LYS A 238 -91.71 -25.35 24.53
N LEU A 239 -90.98 -26.33 24.01
CA LEU A 239 -91.16 -27.74 24.38
C LEU A 239 -90.87 -28.00 25.86
N GLN A 240 -89.85 -27.35 26.42
CA GLN A 240 -89.50 -27.44 27.83
C GLN A 240 -90.63 -26.88 28.73
N LEU A 241 -91.19 -25.72 28.40
CA LEU A 241 -92.35 -25.15 29.11
C LEU A 241 -93.59 -26.04 28.99
N GLN A 242 -93.84 -26.64 27.82
CA GLN A 242 -94.92 -27.62 27.65
C GLN A 242 -94.69 -28.87 28.51
N LYS A 243 -93.44 -29.35 28.58
CA LYS A 243 -93.06 -30.46 29.45
C LYS A 243 -93.27 -30.12 30.92
N GLU A 244 -92.82 -28.95 31.38
CA GLU A 244 -93.02 -28.48 32.76
C GLU A 244 -94.51 -28.36 33.11
N ALA A 245 -95.33 -27.83 32.20
CA ALA A 245 -96.79 -27.80 32.37
C ALA A 245 -97.42 -29.20 32.44
N LEU A 246 -96.94 -30.15 31.63
CA LEU A 246 -97.36 -31.56 31.69
C LEU A 246 -96.87 -32.25 32.97
N ASP A 247 -95.65 -31.95 33.42
CA ASP A 247 -95.07 -32.48 34.65
C ASP A 247 -95.82 -31.94 35.88
N GLU A 248 -96.29 -30.69 35.86
CA GLU A 248 -97.21 -30.13 36.86
C GLU A 248 -98.55 -30.86 36.84
N GLN A 249 -99.15 -31.08 35.66
CA GLN A 249 -100.39 -31.87 35.55
C GLN A 249 -100.21 -33.30 36.07
N LEU A 250 -99.08 -33.95 35.74
CA LEU A 250 -98.72 -35.26 36.26
C LEU A 250 -98.41 -35.24 37.77
N GLY A 251 -97.88 -34.14 38.30
CA GLY A 251 -97.70 -33.91 39.73
C GLY A 251 -99.02 -33.91 40.47
N HIS A 252 -100.02 -33.18 39.95
CA HIS A 252 -101.39 -33.17 40.49
C HIS A 252 -102.06 -34.56 40.38
N VAL A 253 -101.80 -35.31 39.30
CA VAL A 253 -102.27 -36.71 39.16
C VAL A 253 -101.57 -37.64 40.15
N ARG A 254 -100.25 -37.51 40.34
CA ARG A 254 -99.48 -38.30 41.33
C ARG A 254 -99.84 -37.97 42.77
N GLU A 255 -100.22 -36.72 43.06
CA GLU A 255 -100.77 -36.32 44.36
C GLU A 255 -102.18 -36.87 44.57
N ALA A 256 -102.98 -37.01 43.50
CA ALA A 256 -104.27 -37.72 43.52
C ALA A 256 -104.14 -39.26 43.58
N GLU A 257 -103.00 -39.83 43.21
CA GLU A 257 -102.73 -41.28 43.14
C GLU A 257 -102.05 -41.86 44.41
N ARG A 258 -102.02 -41.15 45.54
CA ARG A 258 -101.58 -41.71 46.84
C ARG A 258 -102.46 -42.85 47.38
N HIS A 259 -103.43 -43.32 46.61
CA HIS A 259 -104.17 -44.54 46.88
C HIS A 259 -104.34 -45.37 45.61
N HIS A 260 -103.57 -46.47 45.57
CA HIS A 260 -103.81 -47.77 44.92
C HIS A 260 -102.78 -48.20 43.87
N SER A 261 -102.36 -49.45 44.03
CA SER A 261 -101.28 -50.17 43.38
C SER A 261 -101.65 -50.76 42.01
N SER A 262 -100.64 -50.80 41.12
CA SER A 262 -100.35 -51.64 39.92
C SER A 262 -101.29 -52.84 39.60
N PRO A 263 -101.44 -53.25 38.32
CA PRO A 263 -100.37 -54.05 37.69
C PRO A 263 -100.15 -53.88 36.16
N LYS A 264 -98.93 -54.29 35.76
CA LYS A 264 -98.35 -54.52 34.43
C LYS A 264 -99.26 -55.07 33.32
N ARG A 265 -98.98 -54.68 32.07
CA ARG A 265 -99.02 -55.58 30.90
C ARG A 265 -97.95 -55.24 29.85
N GLU A 266 -97.38 -56.31 29.32
CA GLU A 266 -96.27 -56.42 28.39
C GLU A 266 -96.73 -56.42 26.92
N VAL A 267 -95.86 -55.82 26.07
CA VAL A 267 -95.47 -56.21 24.68
C VAL A 267 -96.45 -55.97 23.52
N ALA A 268 -96.02 -55.12 22.57
CA ALA A 268 -95.71 -55.55 21.19
C ALA A 268 -94.86 -54.48 20.44
N PRO A 269 -93.77 -54.89 19.76
CA PRO A 269 -92.86 -54.04 18.98
C PRO A 269 -93.42 -53.84 17.56
N ASP A 270 -93.15 -52.69 16.93
CA ASP A 270 -93.05 -52.55 15.45
C ASP A 270 -93.02 -51.08 14.93
N VAL A 271 -93.00 -50.05 15.79
CA VAL A 271 -92.97 -48.65 15.33
C VAL A 271 -91.72 -47.86 15.78
N GLU A 272 -90.90 -48.43 16.67
CA GLU A 272 -89.58 -47.88 17.02
C GLU A 272 -88.53 -48.25 15.96
N ASP A 273 -88.52 -49.50 15.47
CA ASP A 273 -87.54 -49.97 14.48
C ASP A 273 -87.53 -49.15 13.17
N ILE A 274 -88.68 -48.65 12.70
CA ILE A 274 -88.74 -47.84 11.46
C ILE A 274 -88.23 -46.41 11.70
N ARG A 275 -88.50 -45.83 12.88
CA ARG A 275 -88.02 -44.48 13.25
C ARG A 275 -86.52 -44.51 13.57
N ASP A 276 -86.07 -45.53 14.29
CA ASP A 276 -84.66 -45.75 14.61
C ASP A 276 -83.86 -46.18 13.39
N ALA A 277 -84.44 -46.96 12.47
CA ALA A 277 -83.83 -47.22 11.16
C ALA A 277 -83.69 -45.95 10.32
N ARG A 278 -84.69 -45.05 10.31
CA ARG A 278 -84.62 -43.78 9.59
C ARG A 278 -83.61 -42.81 10.20
N ARG A 279 -83.51 -42.77 11.54
CA ARG A 279 -82.48 -42.00 12.27
C ARG A 279 -81.08 -42.56 12.00
N SER A 280 -80.94 -43.88 11.99
CA SER A 280 -79.69 -44.56 11.67
C SER A 280 -79.28 -44.35 10.21
N GLN A 281 -80.23 -44.38 9.26
CA GLN A 281 -79.97 -44.07 7.85
C GLN A 281 -79.49 -42.63 7.64
N LEU A 282 -80.11 -41.65 8.29
CA LEU A 282 -79.64 -40.26 8.25
C LEU A 282 -78.25 -40.12 8.87
N LYS A 283 -77.98 -40.83 9.97
CA LYS A 283 -76.65 -40.81 10.59
C LYS A 283 -75.59 -41.44 9.70
N ILE A 284 -75.92 -42.54 9.02
CA ILE A 284 -75.06 -43.19 8.03
C ILE A 284 -74.80 -42.25 6.84
N ALA A 285 -75.81 -41.53 6.36
CA ALA A 285 -75.66 -40.55 5.28
C ALA A 285 -74.78 -39.35 5.68
N GLU A 286 -74.95 -38.82 6.91
CA GLU A 286 -74.08 -37.79 7.48
C GLU A 286 -72.64 -38.28 7.58
N LEU A 287 -72.42 -39.48 8.13
CA LEU A 287 -71.10 -40.08 8.24
C LEU A 287 -70.48 -40.28 6.86
N HIS A 288 -71.22 -40.76 5.86
CA HIS A 288 -70.72 -40.86 4.48
C HIS A 288 -70.41 -39.50 3.84
N SER A 289 -71.10 -38.42 4.22
CA SER A 289 -70.75 -37.06 3.78
C SER A 289 -69.46 -36.57 4.43
N VAL A 290 -69.27 -36.85 5.73
CA VAL A 290 -68.04 -36.51 6.46
C VAL A 290 -66.87 -37.33 5.93
N THR A 291 -67.03 -38.63 5.70
CA THR A 291 -66.01 -39.49 5.10
C THR A 291 -65.57 -38.94 3.75
N ARG A 292 -66.49 -38.56 2.86
CA ARG A 292 -66.14 -37.94 1.57
C ARG A 292 -65.37 -36.62 1.72
N LYS A 293 -65.79 -35.73 2.63
CA LYS A 293 -65.05 -34.49 2.89
C LYS A 293 -63.65 -34.75 3.44
N LEU A 294 -63.49 -35.79 4.27
CA LEU A 294 -62.18 -36.19 4.79
C LEU A 294 -61.33 -36.83 3.68
N GLU A 295 -61.91 -37.62 2.78
CA GLU A 295 -61.24 -38.15 1.59
C GLU A 295 -60.76 -37.02 0.67
N ASP A 296 -61.60 -36.04 0.37
CA ASP A 296 -61.24 -34.86 -0.44
C ASP A 296 -60.15 -34.00 0.24
N ARG A 297 -60.21 -33.87 1.58
CA ARG A 297 -59.15 -33.21 2.35
C ARG A 297 -57.83 -33.99 2.25
N ASN A 298 -57.90 -35.32 2.28
CA ASN A 298 -56.74 -36.20 2.25
C ASN A 298 -56.09 -36.24 0.86
N THR A 299 -56.88 -36.16 -0.22
CA THR A 299 -56.34 -36.01 -1.59
C THR A 299 -55.60 -34.68 -1.76
N LEU A 300 -56.17 -33.57 -1.29
CA LEU A 300 -55.50 -32.26 -1.31
C LEU A 300 -54.20 -32.26 -0.51
N LEU A 301 -54.18 -32.87 0.68
CA LEU A 301 -52.96 -32.99 1.48
C LEU A 301 -51.91 -33.87 0.80
N ALA A 302 -52.33 -34.92 0.09
CA ALA A 302 -51.43 -35.75 -0.71
C ALA A 302 -50.81 -34.96 -1.87
N ASP A 303 -51.60 -34.12 -2.55
CA ASP A 303 -51.13 -33.25 -3.63
C ASP A 303 -50.16 -32.18 -3.10
N GLU A 304 -50.47 -31.51 -1.99
CA GLU A 304 -49.57 -30.57 -1.31
C GLU A 304 -48.25 -31.23 -0.91
N ARG A 305 -48.31 -32.45 -0.36
CA ARG A 305 -47.13 -33.24 0.02
C ARG A 305 -46.29 -33.62 -1.21
N ASN A 306 -46.91 -33.94 -2.34
CA ASN A 306 -46.22 -34.26 -3.58
C ASN A 306 -45.55 -33.03 -4.21
N GLU A 307 -46.21 -31.87 -4.15
CA GLU A 307 -45.65 -30.61 -4.62
C GLU A 307 -44.47 -30.14 -3.75
N LEU A 308 -44.57 -30.29 -2.43
CA LEU A 308 -43.46 -30.06 -1.51
C LEU A 308 -42.27 -31.01 -1.79
N LEU A 309 -42.54 -32.29 -2.03
CA LEU A 309 -41.50 -33.25 -2.43
C LEU A 309 -40.82 -32.87 -3.75
N LYS A 310 -41.58 -32.33 -4.70
CA LYS A 310 -41.04 -31.84 -5.98
C LYS A 310 -40.11 -30.65 -5.76
N ARG A 311 -40.51 -29.66 -4.94
CA ARG A 311 -39.66 -28.51 -4.57
C ARG A 311 -38.40 -28.92 -3.82
N VAL A 312 -38.49 -29.90 -2.93
CA VAL A 312 -37.32 -30.45 -2.24
C VAL A 312 -36.35 -31.06 -3.25
N ARG A 313 -36.83 -31.88 -4.20
CA ARG A 313 -35.98 -32.47 -5.26
C ARG A 313 -35.35 -31.40 -6.16
N GLU A 314 -36.10 -30.37 -6.51
CA GLU A 314 -35.60 -29.23 -7.30
C GLU A 314 -34.50 -28.47 -6.52
N SER A 315 -34.71 -28.18 -5.23
CA SER A 315 -33.69 -27.58 -4.38
C SER A 315 -32.44 -28.46 -4.22
N GLU A 316 -32.61 -29.77 -4.04
CA GLU A 316 -31.49 -30.74 -3.98
C GLU A 316 -30.72 -30.78 -5.32
N SER A 317 -31.43 -30.73 -6.44
CA SER A 317 -30.83 -30.68 -7.77
C SER A 317 -30.02 -29.41 -8.02
N GLN A 318 -30.46 -28.27 -7.47
CA GLN A 318 -29.74 -26.99 -7.55
C GLN A 318 -28.53 -26.96 -6.61
N MET A 319 -28.60 -27.65 -5.47
CA MET A 319 -27.51 -27.71 -4.50
C MET A 319 -26.37 -28.65 -4.94
N LYS A 320 -26.68 -29.71 -5.69
CA LYS A 320 -25.69 -30.67 -6.21
C LYS A 320 -24.53 -30.02 -7.00
N PRO A 321 -24.74 -29.17 -8.02
CA PRO A 321 -23.64 -28.53 -8.75
C PRO A 321 -22.82 -27.56 -7.88
N LEU A 322 -23.42 -26.96 -6.85
CA LEU A 322 -22.71 -26.11 -5.89
C LEU A 322 -21.80 -26.93 -4.99
N LEU A 323 -22.26 -28.07 -4.49
CA LEU A 323 -21.42 -29.03 -3.75
C LEU A 323 -20.30 -29.59 -4.61
N ASP A 324 -20.55 -29.89 -5.88
CA ASP A 324 -19.52 -30.35 -6.81
C ASP A 324 -18.52 -29.24 -7.18
N LYS A 325 -18.96 -27.97 -7.23
CA LYS A 325 -18.07 -26.81 -7.36
C LYS A 325 -17.22 -26.62 -6.10
N TYR A 326 -17.81 -26.73 -4.92
CA TYR A 326 -17.13 -26.65 -3.63
C TYR A 326 -16.05 -27.74 -3.50
N LYS A 327 -16.38 -29.00 -3.82
CA LYS A 327 -15.42 -30.12 -3.83
C LYS A 327 -14.25 -29.89 -4.79
N ARG A 328 -14.53 -29.38 -6.01
CA ARG A 328 -13.49 -29.03 -6.98
C ARG A 328 -12.58 -27.91 -6.47
N MET A 329 -13.16 -26.89 -5.85
CA MET A 329 -12.39 -25.79 -5.27
C MET A 329 -11.53 -26.24 -4.08
N SER A 330 -12.11 -27.04 -3.19
CA SER A 330 -11.39 -27.65 -2.05
C SER A 330 -10.22 -28.51 -2.52
N LYS A 331 -10.40 -29.31 -3.58
CA LYS A 331 -9.30 -30.09 -4.18
C LYS A 331 -8.20 -29.18 -4.74
N LYS A 332 -8.55 -28.11 -5.47
CA LYS A 332 -7.58 -27.13 -5.96
C LYS A 332 -6.81 -26.45 -4.82
N ASN A 333 -7.49 -26.07 -3.75
CA ASN A 333 -6.84 -25.48 -2.57
C ASN A 333 -5.84 -26.45 -1.93
N ASN A 334 -6.19 -27.74 -1.82
CA ASN A 334 -5.27 -28.77 -1.34
C ASN A 334 -4.06 -28.96 -2.28
N ASP A 335 -4.27 -28.96 -3.60
CA ASP A 335 -3.18 -29.08 -4.57
C ASP A 335 -2.23 -27.86 -4.53
N LEU A 336 -2.77 -26.66 -4.32
CA LEU A 336 -2.01 -25.42 -4.11
C LEU A 336 -1.23 -25.46 -2.79
N LEU A 337 -1.85 -25.91 -1.70
CA LEU A 337 -1.20 -26.06 -0.40
C LEU A 337 -0.01 -27.02 -0.48
N GLN A 338 -0.18 -28.16 -1.15
CA GLN A 338 0.94 -29.09 -1.38
C GLN A 338 2.04 -28.49 -2.26
N THR A 339 1.68 -27.62 -3.21
CA THR A 339 2.66 -26.93 -4.06
C THR A 339 3.44 -25.89 -3.27
N LEU A 340 2.78 -25.13 -2.41
CA LEU A 340 3.42 -24.21 -1.47
C LEU A 340 4.38 -24.94 -0.53
N GLN A 341 3.95 -26.05 0.09
CA GLN A 341 4.81 -26.86 0.95
C GLN A 341 6.08 -27.35 0.22
N ARG A 342 5.95 -27.83 -1.03
CA ARG A 342 7.12 -28.23 -1.84
C ARG A 342 8.04 -27.06 -2.15
N MET A 343 7.50 -25.85 -2.35
CA MET A 343 8.29 -24.64 -2.60
C MET A 343 9.00 -24.18 -1.33
N GLU A 344 8.33 -24.23 -0.18
CA GLU A 344 8.92 -23.94 1.13
C GLU A 344 10.04 -24.93 1.46
N GLU A 345 9.87 -26.22 1.18
CA GLU A 345 10.93 -27.23 1.34
C GLU A 345 12.13 -26.96 0.43
N LYS A 346 11.89 -26.57 -0.83
CA LYS A 346 12.98 -26.15 -1.74
C LYS A 346 13.71 -24.92 -1.23
N LEU A 347 12.99 -23.91 -0.73
CA LEU A 347 13.61 -22.73 -0.16
C LEU A 347 14.41 -23.06 1.11
N LYS A 348 13.92 -23.96 1.96
CA LYS A 348 14.66 -24.46 3.12
C LYS A 348 15.93 -25.20 2.70
N ASN A 349 15.87 -26.02 1.65
CA ASN A 349 17.04 -26.75 1.15
C ASN A 349 18.06 -25.80 0.52
N LEU A 350 17.63 -24.84 -0.32
CA LEU A 350 18.50 -23.81 -0.89
C LEU A 350 19.11 -22.91 0.19
N SER A 351 18.35 -22.58 1.23
CA SER A 351 18.87 -21.81 2.37
C SER A 351 19.90 -22.60 3.16
N ARG A 352 19.71 -23.92 3.30
CA ARG A 352 20.70 -24.81 3.93
C ARG A 352 21.96 -24.93 3.07
N GLU A 353 21.82 -25.16 1.76
CA GLU A 353 22.92 -25.24 0.80
C GLU A 353 23.72 -23.93 0.74
N ASN A 354 23.04 -22.77 0.71
CA ASN A 354 23.69 -21.47 0.83
C ASN A 354 24.44 -21.32 2.16
N ALA A 355 23.86 -21.77 3.27
CA ALA A 355 24.52 -21.72 4.58
C ALA A 355 25.67 -22.73 4.73
N GLU A 356 25.71 -23.79 3.92
CA GLU A 356 26.82 -24.74 3.81
C GLU A 356 27.94 -24.17 2.93
N MET A 357 27.61 -23.55 1.78
CA MET A 357 28.60 -22.87 0.93
C MET A 357 29.28 -21.68 1.62
N VAL A 358 28.58 -20.98 2.51
CA VAL A 358 29.14 -19.89 3.32
C VAL A 358 30.05 -20.41 4.46
N ARG A 359 29.93 -21.68 4.86
CA ARG A 359 30.75 -22.29 5.93
C ARG A 359 32.00 -23.02 5.45
N GLU A 360 32.13 -23.27 4.15
CA GLU A 360 33.30 -23.93 3.55
C GLU A 360 34.25 -22.93 2.87
N PRO A 361 35.02 -22.14 3.64
CA PRO A 361 36.35 -21.75 3.18
C PRO A 361 37.37 -21.86 4.32
N ASP A 362 37.81 -23.08 4.64
CA ASP A 362 39.17 -23.32 5.13
C ASP A 362 39.41 -24.83 5.25
N ILE A 363 40.65 -25.26 4.96
CA ILE A 363 41.18 -26.64 4.98
C ILE A 363 41.19 -27.32 3.59
N THR A 364 42.26 -27.17 2.79
CA THR A 364 43.44 -28.07 2.77
C THR A 364 44.45 -27.70 1.64
N PHE A 365 45.74 -27.83 1.92
CA PHE A 365 46.93 -27.49 1.11
C PHE A 365 47.33 -28.54 0.02
N LEU A 366 47.71 -28.06 -1.19
CA LEU A 366 48.73 -28.53 -2.22
C LEU A 366 48.65 -29.94 -2.89
N PRO A 367 49.30 -30.22 -4.08
CA PRO A 367 49.34 -29.47 -5.36
C PRO A 367 49.11 -30.32 -6.66
N HIS A 368 48.32 -29.78 -7.61
CA HIS A 368 48.28 -29.94 -9.11
C HIS A 368 48.04 -31.33 -9.80
N PRO A 369 47.57 -31.41 -11.07
CA PRO A 369 46.83 -30.45 -11.93
C PRO A 369 45.58 -31.03 -12.65
N GLN A 370 44.82 -30.13 -13.32
CA GLN A 370 43.78 -30.36 -14.35
C GLN A 370 42.35 -30.71 -13.85
N GLN A 371 41.44 -29.73 -13.86
CA GLN A 371 40.35 -29.60 -14.86
C GLN A 371 39.29 -28.57 -14.43
N LEU A 372 38.91 -27.73 -15.41
CA LEU A 372 37.62 -27.05 -15.57
C LEU A 372 37.22 -25.98 -14.52
N LYS A 373 37.64 -24.75 -14.81
CA LYS A 373 37.15 -23.50 -14.22
C LYS A 373 35.64 -23.32 -14.49
N ARG A 374 34.86 -23.17 -13.42
CA ARG A 374 33.49 -22.63 -13.44
C ARG A 374 33.60 -21.10 -13.65
N PRO A 375 32.75 -20.44 -14.45
CA PRO A 375 32.91 -19.02 -14.73
C PRO A 375 32.57 -18.21 -13.48
N THR A 376 33.59 -17.62 -12.88
CA THR A 376 33.49 -16.59 -11.85
C THR A 376 32.73 -15.40 -12.44
N SER A 377 31.76 -14.89 -11.70
CA SER A 377 30.98 -13.75 -12.15
C SER A 377 31.89 -12.51 -12.27
N LEU A 378 31.59 -11.62 -13.22
CA LEU A 378 32.35 -10.38 -13.46
C LEU A 378 32.46 -9.49 -12.22
N THR A 379 31.54 -9.65 -11.27
CA THR A 379 31.49 -8.91 -10.01
C THR A 379 32.59 -9.35 -9.03
N ASP A 380 32.92 -10.65 -9.00
CA ASP A 380 33.92 -11.20 -8.08
C ASP A 380 35.37 -10.86 -8.48
N LEU A 381 35.64 -10.63 -9.77
CA LEU A 381 36.96 -10.17 -10.24
C LEU A 381 37.18 -8.68 -9.95
N SER A 382 36.13 -7.86 -10.01
CA SER A 382 36.21 -6.44 -9.59
C SER A 382 36.47 -6.35 -8.10
N GLN A 383 35.73 -7.13 -7.31
CA GLN A 383 35.84 -7.09 -5.86
C GLN A 383 37.17 -7.66 -5.34
N ALA A 384 37.69 -8.75 -5.95
CA ALA A 384 39.01 -9.28 -5.60
C ALA A 384 40.18 -8.36 -6.04
N HIS A 385 39.99 -7.59 -7.13
CA HIS A 385 40.97 -6.60 -7.56
C HIS A 385 40.96 -5.38 -6.64
N GLU A 386 39.77 -4.88 -6.30
CA GLU A 386 39.56 -3.80 -5.33
C GLU A 386 40.08 -4.20 -3.94
N GLU A 387 39.88 -5.44 -3.48
CA GLU A 387 40.43 -5.94 -2.22
C GLU A 387 41.97 -6.00 -2.23
N GLN A 388 42.59 -6.43 -3.33
CA GLN A 388 44.05 -6.39 -3.46
C GLN A 388 44.62 -4.96 -3.52
N GLU A 389 43.90 -4.04 -4.16
CA GLU A 389 44.28 -2.63 -4.23
C GLU A 389 44.12 -1.94 -2.86
N VAL A 390 43.07 -2.28 -2.13
CA VAL A 390 42.85 -1.83 -0.74
C VAL A 390 43.92 -2.39 0.20
N GLU A 391 44.29 -3.66 0.08
CA GLU A 391 45.38 -4.25 0.89
C GLU A 391 46.75 -3.65 0.54
N PHE A 392 47.02 -3.36 -0.74
CA PHE A 392 48.22 -2.65 -1.16
C PHE A 392 48.27 -1.21 -0.60
N LEU A 393 47.14 -0.49 -0.64
CA LEU A 393 47.02 0.85 -0.07
C LEU A 393 47.14 0.83 1.45
N LYS A 394 46.56 -0.16 2.15
CA LYS A 394 46.75 -0.34 3.60
C LYS A 394 48.21 -0.59 3.95
N LEU A 395 48.91 -1.40 3.16
CA LEU A 395 50.34 -1.65 3.37
C LEU A 395 51.17 -0.39 3.12
N GLN A 396 50.85 0.39 2.08
CA GLN A 396 51.50 1.67 1.80
C GLN A 396 51.21 2.72 2.89
N VAL A 397 50.00 2.75 3.43
CA VAL A 397 49.64 3.60 4.57
C VAL A 397 50.37 3.16 5.84
N ALA A 398 50.51 1.85 6.08
CA ALA A 398 51.29 1.33 7.20
C ALA A 398 52.79 1.65 7.05
N GLU A 399 53.34 1.60 5.84
CA GLU A 399 54.72 2.00 5.55
C GLU A 399 54.91 3.52 5.73
N GLN A 400 53.97 4.34 5.24
CA GLN A 400 53.97 5.78 5.48
C GLN A 400 53.82 6.12 6.97
N GLN A 401 53.01 5.36 7.71
CA GLN A 401 52.88 5.50 9.16
C GLN A 401 54.18 5.13 9.86
N GLY A 402 54.88 4.07 9.44
CA GLY A 402 56.21 3.72 9.96
C GLY A 402 57.24 4.83 9.71
N ILE A 403 57.23 5.46 8.54
CA ILE A 403 58.10 6.61 8.23
C ILE A 403 57.73 7.82 9.11
N ILE A 404 56.43 8.07 9.33
CA ILE A 404 55.95 9.13 10.22
C ILE A 404 56.40 8.86 11.66
N ASP A 405 56.32 7.63 12.13
CA ASP A 405 56.74 7.23 13.47
C ASP A 405 58.26 7.37 13.63
N GLU A 406 59.06 6.96 12.64
CA GLU A 406 60.52 7.19 12.62
C GLU A 406 60.89 8.68 12.60
N LEU A 407 60.14 9.51 11.87
CA LEU A 407 60.33 10.96 11.83
C LEU A 407 59.91 11.63 13.14
N THR A 408 58.89 11.08 13.81
CA THR A 408 58.40 11.52 15.11
C THR A 408 59.42 11.18 16.21
N ASP A 409 59.97 9.97 16.20
CA ASP A 409 61.06 9.57 17.08
C ASP A 409 62.33 10.41 16.86
N ARG A 410 62.67 10.75 15.61
CA ARG A 410 63.77 11.70 15.32
C ARG A 410 63.48 13.10 15.83
N LYS A 411 62.22 13.56 15.79
CA LYS A 411 61.81 14.87 16.33
C LYS A 411 61.87 14.90 17.87
N ASP A 412 61.59 13.78 18.52
CA ASP A 412 61.70 13.61 19.97
C ASP A 412 63.15 13.46 20.45
N LEU A 413 64.03 12.87 19.62
CA LEU A 413 65.48 12.86 19.84
C LEU A 413 66.11 14.25 19.63
N VAL A 414 65.61 15.04 18.68
CA VAL A 414 66.04 16.43 18.43
C VAL A 414 65.50 17.38 19.50
N SER A 415 64.31 17.13 20.06
CA SER A 415 63.75 17.92 21.17
C SER A 415 64.46 17.69 22.51
N LYS A 416 65.15 16.56 22.68
CA LYS A 416 65.99 16.28 23.86
C LYS A 416 67.37 16.95 23.84
N HIS A 417 67.74 17.68 22.78
CA HIS A 417 69.03 18.37 22.68
C HIS A 417 69.00 19.88 22.85
N ASN A 418 67.84 20.49 23.11
CA ASN A 418 67.74 21.94 23.33
C ASN A 418 66.93 22.28 24.58
N PHE A 419 67.55 22.14 25.76
CA PHE A 419 67.13 22.86 26.96
C PHE A 419 68.35 23.27 27.80
N THR A 420 68.75 24.53 27.68
CA THR A 420 69.20 25.32 28.84
C THR A 420 68.80 26.78 28.63
N ARG A 421 67.68 27.22 29.24
CA ARG A 421 67.63 28.32 30.23
C ARG A 421 66.23 28.91 30.45
N HIS A 422 65.88 28.92 31.73
CA HIS A 422 64.94 29.79 32.46
C HIS A 422 63.43 29.52 32.40
N VAL A 423 62.99 28.95 33.52
CA VAL A 423 61.65 28.82 34.09
C VAL A 423 61.31 30.09 34.89
N VAL A 424 60.05 30.54 34.82
CA VAL A 424 59.18 30.99 35.95
C VAL A 424 57.74 30.72 35.49
N GLU A 425 57.17 29.53 35.75
CA GLU A 425 56.22 29.21 36.84
C GLU A 425 54.99 30.11 36.97
N THR A 426 53.85 29.64 36.47
CA THR A 426 52.52 29.96 37.01
C THR A 426 51.95 28.71 37.68
N TYR A 427 51.62 28.86 38.96
CA TYR A 427 51.01 27.87 39.84
C TYR A 427 49.55 27.57 39.42
N PHE A 428 49.28 26.28 39.17
CA PHE A 428 48.18 25.43 39.66
C PHE A 428 46.79 26.02 40.00
N GLY A 429 45.74 25.38 39.44
CA GLY A 429 44.37 25.39 39.96
C GLY A 429 43.35 24.74 39.02
N PHE A 430 43.02 23.46 39.27
CA PHE A 430 41.80 22.74 38.84
C PHE A 430 40.53 23.56 39.18
N ASP A 431 39.37 23.44 38.52
CA ASP A 431 38.57 22.23 38.29
C ASP A 431 37.42 22.48 37.27
N GLU A 432 36.81 21.40 36.82
CA GLU A 432 35.66 21.29 35.91
C GLU A 432 34.41 22.13 36.30
N GLU A 433 33.69 22.63 35.30
CA GLU A 433 32.25 22.39 35.02
C GLU A 433 31.56 23.55 34.27
N SER A 434 30.55 23.17 33.49
CA SER A 434 29.36 23.97 33.12
C SER A 434 29.46 24.89 31.90
N VAL A 435 28.95 24.37 30.78
CA VAL A 435 28.42 25.13 29.64
C VAL A 435 26.89 25.16 29.78
N ASP A 436 26.32 26.25 29.27
CA ASP A 436 24.91 26.49 28.92
C ASP A 436 24.06 27.30 29.91
N SER A 437 24.17 28.62 29.74
CA SER A 437 23.20 29.62 30.18
C SER A 437 21.90 29.52 29.40
N GLU A 438 20.82 29.44 30.16
CA GLU A 438 19.49 29.94 29.83
C GLU A 438 19.56 31.43 29.42
N THR A 439 18.77 31.85 28.43
CA THR A 439 17.62 32.74 28.66
C THR A 439 17.02 33.23 27.35
N SER A 440 15.70 33.32 27.38
CA SER A 440 14.79 33.69 26.31
C SER A 440 14.40 35.17 26.42
N SER A 441 13.94 35.72 25.28
CA SER A 441 12.85 36.70 25.13
C SER A 441 13.11 38.23 25.03
N LEU A 442 12.61 38.76 23.90
CA LEU A 442 11.75 39.95 23.70
C LEU A 442 12.32 41.34 23.27
N THR A 443 11.51 41.98 22.39
CA THR A 443 11.35 43.43 22.05
C THR A 443 12.42 44.10 21.16
N SER A 444 12.13 44.54 19.92
CA SER A 444 11.27 45.63 19.36
C SER A 444 11.91 47.04 19.38
N TYR A 445 12.24 47.63 18.22
CA TYR A 445 12.37 49.08 17.94
C TYR A 445 12.29 49.25 16.41
N ASN A 446 11.28 49.87 15.78
CA ASN A 446 10.87 51.28 15.73
C ASN A 446 12.02 52.30 15.61
N THR A 447 12.21 52.74 14.37
CA THR A 447 12.95 53.92 13.92
C THR A 447 12.18 55.20 14.21
N ASP A 448 12.83 56.21 14.77
CA ASP A 448 12.38 57.60 14.71
C ASP A 448 13.54 58.53 14.34
N LEU A 449 13.17 59.50 13.49
CA LEU A 449 13.98 60.57 12.90
C LEU A 449 14.47 61.60 13.93
N THR A 450 15.58 62.27 13.59
CA THR A 450 15.88 63.73 13.73
C THR A 450 17.40 63.92 13.56
N ASP A 451 17.97 64.98 13.00
CA ASP A 451 17.57 66.09 12.15
C ASP A 451 18.89 66.78 11.69
N CYS A 452 18.79 67.71 10.73
CA CYS A 452 19.77 68.76 10.36
C CYS A 452 20.81 68.53 9.22
N THR A 453 20.38 68.89 8.00
CA THR A 453 21.14 69.50 6.87
C THR A 453 21.82 70.84 7.26
N PRO A 454 22.75 71.51 6.50
CA PRO A 454 22.79 71.74 5.02
C PRO A 454 24.21 71.59 4.38
N ALA A 455 24.47 71.59 3.06
CA ALA A 455 23.99 72.44 1.98
C ALA A 455 24.20 71.83 0.58
N THR A 456 23.27 72.12 -0.33
CA THR A 456 23.33 71.97 -1.81
C THR A 456 23.94 73.24 -2.46
N PRO A 457 24.32 73.24 -3.76
CA PRO A 457 23.32 73.46 -4.83
C PRO A 457 23.52 72.65 -6.14
N GLU A 458 22.37 72.38 -6.79
CA GLU A 458 22.07 72.29 -8.25
C GLU A 458 22.74 71.15 -9.07
N GLU A 459 22.04 70.33 -9.87
CA GLU A 459 21.05 70.66 -10.90
C GLU A 459 19.94 69.59 -11.07
N ASP A 460 18.83 70.03 -11.67
CA ASP A 460 17.55 69.35 -11.93
C ASP A 460 17.64 68.04 -12.75
N LEU A 461 17.09 66.95 -12.19
CA LEU A 461 16.59 65.77 -12.93
C LEU A 461 15.32 65.21 -12.25
N GLU A 462 14.36 66.09 -11.92
CA GLU A 462 13.00 65.70 -11.54
C GLU A 462 12.14 65.57 -12.80
N ASP A 463 11.86 64.33 -13.26
CA ASP A 463 10.63 64.02 -14.02
C ASP A 463 10.38 62.52 -14.29
N VAL A 464 11.22 61.58 -13.83
CA VAL A 464 11.08 60.14 -14.19
C VAL A 464 10.73 59.21 -13.00
N SER A 465 10.71 59.68 -11.76
CA SER A 465 10.53 58.82 -10.57
C SER A 465 9.13 58.83 -9.92
N GLY A 466 8.20 59.68 -10.38
CA GLY A 466 6.87 59.82 -9.76
C GLY A 466 5.94 58.61 -9.95
N VAL A 467 6.00 57.93 -11.10
CA VAL A 467 5.04 56.89 -11.49
C VAL A 467 5.21 55.59 -10.66
N SER A 468 6.42 55.27 -10.22
CA SER A 468 6.72 54.06 -9.44
C SER A 468 6.21 54.11 -7.99
N ARG A 469 6.20 55.32 -7.40
CA ARG A 469 5.79 55.52 -6.01
C ARG A 469 4.26 55.50 -5.83
N GLU A 470 3.52 56.06 -6.78
CA GLU A 470 2.05 56.02 -6.75
C GLU A 470 1.50 54.61 -6.99
N GLU A 471 2.13 53.83 -7.87
CA GLU A 471 1.70 52.45 -8.17
C GLU A 471 1.91 51.50 -6.97
N SER A 472 3.02 51.68 -6.24
CA SER A 472 3.31 50.92 -5.02
C SER A 472 2.36 51.30 -3.87
N GLU A 473 1.98 52.57 -3.76
CA GLU A 473 0.97 53.02 -2.79
C GLU A 473 -0.43 52.49 -3.10
N LEU A 474 -0.81 52.40 -4.37
CA LEU A 474 -2.08 51.81 -4.79
C LEU A 474 -2.14 50.30 -4.51
N ARG A 475 -1.04 49.57 -4.76
CA ARG A 475 -0.93 48.14 -4.40
C ARG A 475 -1.05 47.92 -2.90
N PHE A 476 -0.42 48.75 -2.09
CA PHE A 476 -0.52 48.65 -0.63
C PHE A 476 -1.95 48.86 -0.13
N ARG A 477 -2.66 49.86 -0.68
CA ARG A 477 -4.08 50.10 -0.35
C ARG A 477 -4.97 48.93 -0.80
N GLN A 478 -4.68 48.30 -1.94
CA GLN A 478 -5.42 47.14 -2.42
C GLN A 478 -5.20 45.91 -1.53
N LEU A 479 -3.95 45.61 -1.20
CA LEU A 479 -3.58 44.48 -0.33
C LEU A 479 -4.24 44.59 1.05
N THR A 480 -4.32 45.81 1.59
CA THR A 480 -4.96 46.08 2.88
C THR A 480 -6.47 45.78 2.85
N ARG A 481 -7.15 46.09 1.74
CA ARG A 481 -8.58 45.78 1.57
C ARG A 481 -8.83 44.28 1.44
N GLU A 482 -7.96 43.58 0.70
CA GLU A 482 -8.04 42.13 0.53
C GLU A 482 -7.79 41.39 1.85
N TYR A 483 -6.80 41.84 2.64
CA TYR A 483 -6.55 41.30 3.97
C TYR A 483 -7.77 41.44 4.90
N GLN A 484 -8.41 42.62 4.92
CA GLN A 484 -9.62 42.83 5.72
C GLN A 484 -10.84 42.02 5.21
N ALA A 485 -10.95 41.81 3.90
CA ALA A 485 -11.99 40.96 3.32
C ALA A 485 -11.79 39.49 3.71
N LEU A 486 -10.54 39.01 3.72
CA LEU A 486 -10.17 37.67 4.14
C LEU A 486 -10.46 37.45 5.63
N GLN A 487 -10.12 38.41 6.49
CA GLN A 487 -10.46 38.34 7.93
C GLN A 487 -11.97 38.25 8.16
N ARG A 488 -12.78 39.00 7.41
CA ARG A 488 -14.25 38.91 7.49
C ARG A 488 -14.79 37.58 6.97
N ALA A 489 -14.22 37.05 5.88
CA ALA A 489 -14.58 35.73 5.37
C ALA A 489 -14.20 34.61 6.36
N TYR A 490 -13.06 34.73 7.04
CA TYR A 490 -12.62 33.79 8.08
C TYR A 490 -13.55 33.82 9.30
N ALA A 491 -13.98 35.01 9.73
CA ALA A 491 -14.96 35.17 10.81
C ALA A 491 -16.33 34.56 10.44
N LEU A 492 -16.81 34.76 9.21
CA LEU A 492 -18.06 34.17 8.72
C LEU A 492 -17.97 32.65 8.54
N LEU A 493 -16.82 32.13 8.11
CA LEU A 493 -16.56 30.68 8.09
C LEU A 493 -16.56 30.10 9.51
N GLN A 494 -15.98 30.82 10.47
CA GLN A 494 -15.99 30.39 11.87
C GLN A 494 -17.41 30.42 12.48
N GLU A 495 -18.26 31.35 12.03
CA GLU A 495 -19.68 31.43 12.41
C GLU A 495 -20.53 30.34 11.72
N GLN A 496 -20.25 29.99 10.45
CA GLN A 496 -20.94 28.90 9.74
C GLN A 496 -20.45 27.49 10.12
N THR A 497 -19.23 27.37 10.65
CA THR A 497 -18.71 26.11 11.22
C THR A 497 -19.08 25.96 12.71
N GLY A 498 -19.87 26.90 13.24
CA GLY A 498 -20.44 26.92 14.59
C GLY A 498 -21.57 25.91 14.81
N GLY A 499 -21.32 24.64 14.54
CA GLY A 499 -22.14 23.50 14.97
C GLY A 499 -21.70 22.95 16.33
N SER A 500 -21.45 23.82 17.31
CA SER A 500 -21.41 23.40 18.71
C SER A 500 -22.85 23.25 19.21
N HIS A 501 -23.38 22.04 19.09
CA HIS A 501 -24.00 21.48 20.28
C HIS A 501 -23.03 20.49 20.90
N ASP A 502 -22.17 21.09 21.73
CA ASP A 502 -21.71 20.53 22.99
C ASP A 502 -20.68 19.40 22.80
N ALA A 503 -19.44 19.81 22.50
CA ALA A 503 -18.28 18.92 22.49
C ALA A 503 -18.18 18.09 23.78
N GLU A 504 -18.69 18.62 24.90
CA GLU A 504 -18.80 17.93 26.18
C GLU A 504 -19.89 16.84 26.17
N ARG A 505 -21.05 17.09 25.54
CA ARG A 505 -22.10 16.07 25.34
C ARG A 505 -21.68 15.00 24.33
N VAL A 506 -20.94 15.38 23.29
CA VAL A 506 -20.37 14.41 22.33
C VAL A 506 -19.29 13.57 23.01
N ALA A 507 -18.44 14.18 23.85
CA ALA A 507 -17.48 13.46 24.67
C ALA A 507 -18.17 12.51 25.66
N ARG A 508 -19.20 12.96 26.39
CA ARG A 508 -19.98 12.11 27.30
C ARG A 508 -20.71 10.98 26.58
N ASN A 509 -21.30 11.24 25.40
CA ASN A 509 -21.90 10.17 24.59
C ASN A 509 -20.87 9.18 24.08
N ARG A 510 -19.67 9.65 23.70
CA ARG A 510 -18.57 8.78 23.28
C ARG A 510 -18.07 7.93 24.45
N GLU A 511 -17.92 8.51 25.64
CA GLU A 511 -17.56 7.80 26.87
C GLU A 511 -18.63 6.78 27.28
N GLN A 512 -19.91 7.15 27.18
CA GLN A 512 -21.03 6.24 27.45
C GLN A 512 -21.06 5.07 26.47
N LEU A 513 -20.93 5.34 25.16
CA LEU A 513 -20.85 4.29 24.15
C LEU A 513 -19.61 3.41 24.33
N GLN A 514 -18.50 3.98 24.81
CA GLN A 514 -17.28 3.24 25.12
C GLN A 514 -17.47 2.35 26.36
N ALA A 515 -18.18 2.83 27.39
CA ALA A 515 -18.54 2.03 28.57
C ALA A 515 -19.53 0.91 28.22
N ASP A 516 -20.54 1.19 27.38
CA ASP A 516 -21.52 0.22 26.91
C ASP A 516 -20.85 -0.86 26.03
N LEU A 517 -19.89 -0.47 25.18
CA LEU A 517 -19.08 -1.38 24.39
C LEU A 517 -18.27 -2.33 25.28
N ILE A 518 -17.58 -1.79 26.29
CA ILE A 518 -16.80 -2.60 27.26
C ILE A 518 -17.73 -3.53 28.04
N GLY A 519 -18.91 -3.06 28.46
CA GLY A 519 -19.90 -3.89 29.14
C GLY A 519 -20.44 -5.02 28.26
N CYS A 520 -20.69 -4.75 26.98
CA CYS A 520 -21.07 -5.78 26.01
C CYS A 520 -19.95 -6.79 25.77
N GLN A 521 -18.69 -6.33 25.67
CA GLN A 521 -17.53 -7.21 25.50
C GLN A 521 -17.32 -8.13 26.71
N ALA A 522 -17.42 -7.61 27.94
CA ALA A 522 -17.37 -8.42 29.16
C ALA A 522 -18.49 -9.46 29.18
N LYS A 523 -19.72 -9.07 28.79
CA LYS A 523 -20.86 -9.98 28.71
C LYS A 523 -20.67 -11.06 27.63
N ILE A 524 -20.04 -10.72 26.51
CA ILE A 524 -19.66 -11.70 25.48
C ILE A 524 -18.61 -12.66 26.03
N ALA A 525 -17.58 -12.17 26.72
CA ALA A 525 -16.56 -13.01 27.32
C ALA A 525 -17.13 -13.97 28.38
N ASP A 526 -18.05 -13.49 29.22
CA ASP A 526 -18.76 -14.32 30.20
C ASP A 526 -19.65 -15.38 29.52
N LEU A 527 -20.34 -15.01 28.44
CA LEU A 527 -21.14 -15.94 27.64
C LEU A 527 -20.26 -16.97 26.92
N GLU A 528 -19.10 -16.58 26.40
CA GLU A 528 -18.14 -17.46 25.76
C GLU A 528 -17.52 -18.43 26.78
N LYS A 529 -17.21 -17.96 27.99
CA LYS A 529 -16.75 -18.80 29.10
C LYS A 529 -17.85 -19.77 29.54
N ALA A 530 -19.08 -19.30 29.70
CA ALA A 530 -20.22 -20.15 30.02
C ALA A 530 -20.49 -21.20 28.92
N LEU A 531 -20.32 -20.84 27.64
CA LEU A 531 -20.42 -21.76 26.50
C LEU A 531 -19.30 -22.81 26.50
N ALA A 532 -18.06 -22.40 26.79
CA ALA A 532 -16.93 -23.30 26.93
C ALA A 532 -17.13 -24.29 28.10
N GLU A 533 -17.69 -23.82 29.22
CA GLU A 533 -18.04 -24.64 30.39
C GLU A 533 -19.26 -25.56 30.12
N ARG A 534 -20.17 -25.18 29.22
CA ARG A 534 -21.38 -25.98 28.89
C ARG A 534 -21.14 -27.12 27.89
N GLY A 535 -19.92 -27.26 27.35
CA GLY A 535 -19.47 -28.47 26.64
C GLY A 535 -20.27 -28.85 25.39
N GLN A 536 -21.00 -27.92 24.76
CA GLN A 536 -21.61 -28.18 23.45
C GLN A 536 -20.70 -27.66 22.34
N ASP A 537 -20.00 -28.62 21.73
CA ASP A 537 -19.22 -28.55 20.49
C ASP A 537 -17.83 -27.88 20.59
N SER A 538 -16.92 -28.53 21.34
CA SER A 538 -15.47 -28.20 21.44
C SER A 538 -14.84 -27.92 20.07
N LYS A 539 -15.26 -28.66 19.03
CA LYS A 539 -14.74 -28.50 17.66
C LYS A 539 -15.12 -27.17 17.03
N TRP A 540 -16.34 -26.68 17.24
CA TRP A 540 -16.76 -25.38 16.71
C TRP A 540 -16.06 -24.22 17.41
N VAL A 541 -15.84 -24.34 18.73
CA VAL A 541 -15.09 -23.34 19.50
C VAL A 541 -13.62 -23.31 19.05
N GLU A 542 -13.00 -24.47 18.86
CA GLU A 542 -11.63 -24.60 18.34
C GLU A 542 -11.52 -24.05 16.90
N GLU A 543 -12.48 -24.35 16.03
CA GLU A 543 -12.53 -23.86 14.65
C GLU A 543 -12.77 -22.34 14.58
N LYS A 544 -13.65 -21.79 15.43
CA LYS A 544 -13.83 -20.33 15.58
C LYS A 544 -12.55 -19.66 16.07
N GLN A 545 -11.87 -20.22 17.07
CA GLN A 545 -10.60 -19.69 17.58
C GLN A 545 -9.46 -19.81 16.58
N TYR A 546 -9.46 -20.85 15.75
CA TYR A 546 -8.53 -20.99 14.64
C TYR A 546 -8.79 -19.93 13.56
N LEU A 547 -10.05 -19.74 13.15
CA LEU A 547 -10.45 -18.72 12.17
C LEU A 547 -10.13 -17.29 12.64
N ILE A 548 -10.30 -17.00 13.93
CA ILE A 548 -9.91 -15.70 14.51
C ILE A 548 -8.40 -15.50 14.37
N ARG A 549 -7.58 -16.50 14.72
CA ARG A 549 -6.12 -16.43 14.55
C ARG A 549 -5.71 -16.25 13.09
N THR A 550 -6.30 -17.01 12.17
CA THR A 550 -5.99 -16.88 10.74
C THR A 550 -6.43 -15.53 10.18
N ASN A 551 -7.56 -14.97 10.62
CA ASN A 551 -7.97 -13.62 10.24
C ASN A 551 -7.02 -12.54 10.80
N GLN A 552 -6.53 -12.73 12.03
CA GLN A 552 -5.53 -11.85 12.62
C GLN A 552 -4.24 -11.86 11.79
N GLU A 553 -3.74 -13.05 11.43
CA GLU A 553 -2.56 -13.20 10.57
C GLU A 553 -2.76 -12.59 9.16
N LEU A 554 -3.97 -12.67 8.60
CA LEU A 554 -4.29 -12.03 7.32
C LEU A 554 -4.33 -10.51 7.43
N HIS A 555 -4.85 -9.97 8.54
CA HIS A 555 -4.83 -8.55 8.82
C HIS A 555 -3.40 -8.02 9.01
N ASP A 556 -2.56 -8.76 9.74
CA ASP A 556 -1.15 -8.42 9.93
C ASP A 556 -0.39 -8.44 8.60
N LYS A 557 -0.61 -9.45 7.76
CA LYS A 557 -0.05 -9.50 6.40
C LYS A 557 -0.53 -8.33 5.54
N GLN A 558 -1.79 -7.92 5.66
CA GLN A 558 -2.30 -6.77 4.93
C GLN A 558 -1.65 -5.46 5.39
N ALA A 559 -1.37 -5.31 6.69
CA ALA A 559 -0.61 -4.18 7.23
C ALA A 559 0.86 -4.21 6.75
N GLU A 560 1.47 -5.40 6.71
CA GLU A 560 2.83 -5.61 6.19
C GLU A 560 2.94 -5.24 4.71
N TRP A 561 1.99 -5.65 3.86
CA TRP A 561 1.95 -5.26 2.45
C TRP A 561 1.82 -3.74 2.25
N LYS A 562 1.01 -3.07 3.10
CA LYS A 562 0.87 -1.60 3.06
C LYS A 562 2.18 -0.91 3.48
N LEU A 563 2.87 -1.44 4.48
CA LEU A 563 4.15 -0.91 4.92
C LEU A 563 5.23 -1.12 3.85
N GLN A 564 5.28 -2.29 3.22
CA GLN A 564 6.20 -2.56 2.10
C GLN A 564 5.94 -1.63 0.91
N ALA A 565 4.67 -1.38 0.56
CA ALA A 565 4.32 -0.41 -0.47
C ALA A 565 4.78 1.01 -0.12
N ALA A 566 4.56 1.47 1.12
CA ALA A 566 5.02 2.79 1.56
C ALA A 566 6.55 2.92 1.61
N VAL A 567 7.26 1.85 1.96
CA VAL A 567 8.73 1.79 1.90
C VAL A 567 9.22 1.84 0.45
N GLN A 568 8.54 1.16 -0.47
CA GLN A 568 8.87 1.20 -1.89
C GLN A 568 8.61 2.60 -2.48
N ASP A 569 7.45 3.21 -2.19
CA ASP A 569 7.14 4.57 -2.62
C ASP A 569 8.18 5.59 -2.09
N SER A 570 8.65 5.40 -0.85
CA SER A 570 9.69 6.25 -0.27
C SER A 570 11.05 6.05 -0.94
N ARG A 571 11.37 4.83 -1.39
CA ARG A 571 12.57 4.54 -2.18
C ARG A 571 12.49 5.16 -3.56
N ASP A 572 11.36 5.03 -4.24
CA ASP A 572 11.13 5.61 -5.57
C ASP A 572 11.19 7.14 -5.51
N GLN A 573 10.67 7.76 -4.44
CA GLN A 573 10.84 9.20 -4.18
C GLN A 573 12.29 9.59 -3.94
N ASN A 574 13.06 8.76 -3.22
CA ASN A 574 14.48 9.01 -2.96
C ASN A 574 15.31 8.88 -4.24
N GLU A 575 15.03 7.89 -5.08
CA GLU A 575 15.63 7.76 -6.41
C GLU A 575 15.29 8.97 -7.28
N LEU A 576 14.05 9.46 -7.26
CA LEU A 576 13.65 10.68 -7.98
C LEU A 576 14.40 11.93 -7.47
N LEU A 577 14.62 12.03 -6.16
CA LEU A 577 15.41 13.10 -5.55
C LEU A 577 16.88 12.98 -5.94
N GLU A 578 17.46 11.78 -5.99
CA GLU A 578 18.81 11.55 -6.50
C GLU A 578 18.91 11.94 -7.98
N PHE A 579 17.94 11.58 -8.82
CA PHE A 579 17.88 12.05 -10.21
C PHE A 579 17.76 13.57 -10.29
N ARG A 580 16.98 14.20 -9.41
CA ARG A 580 16.83 15.66 -9.39
C ARG A 580 18.11 16.35 -8.91
N VAL A 581 18.82 15.78 -7.94
CA VAL A 581 20.13 16.24 -7.48
C VAL A 581 21.14 16.09 -8.61
N LEU A 582 21.21 14.94 -9.27
CA LEU A 582 22.09 14.74 -10.44
C LEU A 582 21.72 15.67 -11.60
N GLU A 583 20.44 15.98 -11.82
CA GLU A 583 20.00 16.95 -12.82
C GLU A 583 20.33 18.40 -12.40
N LEU A 584 20.36 18.69 -11.10
CA LEU A 584 20.79 19.98 -10.55
C LEU A 584 22.32 20.12 -10.57
N GLU A 585 23.06 19.07 -10.28
CA GLU A 585 24.52 18.96 -10.44
C GLU A 585 24.90 19.01 -11.92
N GLU A 586 24.15 18.35 -12.81
CA GLU A 586 24.32 18.47 -14.25
C GLU A 586 23.92 19.87 -14.73
N ARG A 587 22.92 20.52 -14.12
CA ARG A 587 22.66 21.95 -14.35
C ARG A 587 23.74 22.84 -13.75
N GLU A 588 24.43 22.45 -12.68
CA GLU A 588 25.60 23.16 -12.14
C GLU A 588 26.82 22.99 -13.07
N HIS A 589 26.93 21.84 -13.73
CA HIS A 589 27.95 21.53 -14.75
C HIS A 589 27.61 22.09 -16.15
N ARG A 590 26.32 22.28 -16.49
CA ARG A 590 25.83 22.85 -17.76
C ARG A 590 25.47 24.33 -17.69
N LEU A 591 25.18 24.87 -16.50
CA LEU A 591 25.37 26.30 -16.25
C LEU A 591 26.87 26.52 -16.40
N PRO A 592 27.31 27.57 -17.11
CA PRO A 592 28.72 27.90 -17.12
C PRO A 592 29.15 28.01 -15.66
N ALA A 593 30.01 27.10 -15.22
CA ALA A 593 30.61 27.17 -13.90
C ALA A 593 31.12 28.61 -13.75
N MET A 594 30.50 29.39 -12.86
CA MET A 594 31.03 30.68 -12.45
C MET A 594 32.20 30.45 -11.48
N GLY A 595 33.15 29.61 -11.87
CA GLY A 595 34.54 30.01 -11.73
C GLY A 595 34.80 30.92 -12.93
N PHE A 596 35.07 32.21 -12.70
CA PHE A 596 35.45 33.12 -13.76
C PHE A 596 36.80 32.72 -14.38
N HIS A 597 36.86 31.62 -15.13
CA HIS A 597 37.59 31.61 -16.38
C HIS A 597 36.69 32.34 -17.37
N MET A 598 37.18 33.47 -17.88
CA MET A 598 36.53 34.21 -18.95
C MET A 598 36.08 33.23 -20.03
N THR A 599 34.78 33.25 -20.34
CA THR A 599 34.17 32.48 -21.40
C THR A 599 35.05 32.52 -22.65
N THR A 600 35.51 31.36 -23.11
CA THR A 600 36.05 31.20 -24.45
C THR A 600 35.00 31.68 -25.43
N PHE A 601 35.26 32.83 -26.05
CA PHE A 601 34.42 33.39 -27.10
C PHE A 601 34.35 32.41 -28.29
N PRO A 602 33.26 32.42 -29.09
CA PRO A 602 33.11 31.52 -30.22
C PRO A 602 34.29 31.67 -31.19
N GLU A 603 34.86 30.54 -31.65
CA GLU A 603 36.17 30.38 -32.30
C GLU A 603 36.46 31.20 -33.57
N ASN A 604 35.55 32.08 -34.03
CA ASN A 604 35.64 32.70 -35.35
C ASN A 604 35.94 34.21 -35.37
N SER A 605 36.29 34.83 -34.24
CA SER A 605 36.67 36.26 -34.23
C SER A 605 37.61 36.60 -33.07
N ASN A 606 38.88 36.21 -33.17
CA ASN A 606 39.89 36.64 -32.19
C ASN A 606 40.14 38.14 -32.33
N SER A 607 39.68 38.93 -31.36
CA SER A 607 39.97 40.36 -31.31
C SER A 607 41.46 40.61 -31.07
N ALA A 608 41.99 41.75 -31.49
CA ALA A 608 43.41 42.09 -31.32
C ALA A 608 43.87 42.05 -29.84
N LEU A 609 42.96 42.32 -28.91
CA LEU A 609 43.21 42.25 -27.47
C LEU A 609 43.39 40.81 -26.98
N GLN A 610 42.63 39.87 -27.55
CA GLN A 610 42.66 38.45 -27.18
C GLN A 610 43.97 37.78 -27.59
N ILE A 611 44.54 38.18 -28.72
CA ILE A 611 45.87 37.73 -29.17
C ILE A 611 46.95 38.27 -28.23
N PHE A 612 46.83 39.52 -27.79
CA PHE A 612 47.79 40.15 -26.88
C PHE A 612 47.80 39.51 -25.48
N CYS A 613 46.61 39.29 -24.87
CA CYS A 613 46.51 38.61 -23.57
C CYS A 613 47.02 37.15 -23.59
N HIS A 614 46.87 36.45 -24.73
CA HIS A 614 47.41 35.11 -24.91
C HIS A 614 48.94 35.09 -25.08
N GLN A 615 49.50 36.10 -25.76
CA GLN A 615 50.95 36.25 -25.93
C GLN A 615 51.66 36.61 -24.61
N GLU A 616 50.98 37.37 -23.74
CA GLU A 616 51.47 37.72 -22.39
C GLU A 616 51.13 36.67 -21.32
N GLY A 617 50.44 35.57 -21.67
CA GLY A 617 50.22 34.42 -20.78
C GLY A 617 49.21 34.63 -19.64
N ILE A 618 48.29 35.60 -19.76
CA ILE A 618 47.36 35.98 -18.68
C ILE A 618 46.10 35.14 -18.78
N LYS A 619 45.86 34.30 -17.75
CA LYS A 619 44.76 33.33 -17.72
C LYS A 619 43.68 33.62 -16.67
N ASP A 620 44.00 34.33 -15.59
CA ASP A 620 43.05 34.68 -14.52
C ASP A 620 43.24 36.14 -14.04
N VAL A 621 42.13 36.87 -13.87
CA VAL A 621 42.11 38.27 -13.39
C VAL A 621 41.55 38.29 -11.96
N VAL A 622 42.42 38.43 -10.96
CA VAL A 622 42.05 38.43 -9.54
C VAL A 622 41.80 39.87 -9.05
N ILE A 623 40.54 40.29 -8.96
CA ILE A 623 40.14 41.68 -8.66
C ILE A 623 40.81 42.25 -7.39
N PRO A 624 40.90 41.52 -6.25
CA PRO A 624 41.59 42.00 -5.05
C PRO A 624 43.08 42.31 -5.28
N ASP A 625 43.77 41.53 -6.11
CA ASP A 625 45.19 41.74 -6.41
C ASP A 625 45.38 42.93 -7.35
N LEU A 626 44.43 43.19 -8.25
CA LEU A 626 44.42 44.39 -9.10
C LEU A 626 44.11 45.64 -8.28
N MET A 627 43.14 45.60 -7.35
CA MET A 627 42.88 46.71 -6.43
C MET A 627 44.12 47.03 -5.59
N LYS A 628 44.78 46.02 -5.01
CA LYS A 628 46.01 46.23 -4.24
C LYS A 628 47.15 46.83 -5.07
N LYS A 629 47.30 46.40 -6.32
CA LYS A 629 48.29 46.98 -7.26
C LYS A 629 47.93 48.42 -7.64
N LEU A 630 46.65 48.71 -7.77
CA LEU A 630 46.13 50.02 -8.10
C LEU A 630 46.30 51.02 -6.94
N ASP A 631 46.08 50.58 -5.70
CA ASP A 631 46.34 51.37 -4.49
C ASP A 631 47.83 51.73 -4.38
N ILE A 632 48.72 50.74 -4.57
CA ILE A 632 50.18 50.97 -4.60
C ILE A 632 50.57 51.95 -5.72
N LEU A 633 49.87 51.92 -6.85
CA LEU A 633 50.07 52.86 -7.97
C LEU A 633 49.61 54.27 -7.59
N GLY A 634 48.41 54.42 -7.00
CA GLY A 634 47.84 55.69 -6.54
C GLY A 634 48.66 56.36 -5.44
N ASP A 635 49.31 55.58 -4.58
CA ASP A 635 50.20 56.08 -3.52
C ASP A 635 51.56 56.59 -4.05
N ASN A 636 51.91 56.33 -5.32
CA ASN A 636 53.11 56.90 -5.92
C ASN A 636 52.85 58.35 -6.35
N GLY A 637 53.33 59.31 -5.56
CA GLY A 637 53.18 60.76 -5.80
C GLY A 637 53.86 61.36 -7.05
N ASN A 638 54.21 60.53 -8.05
CA ASN A 638 54.89 60.92 -9.29
C ASN A 638 54.02 60.72 -10.54
N LEU A 639 52.70 60.52 -10.36
CA LEU A 639 51.71 60.41 -11.43
C LEU A 639 51.24 61.79 -11.90
N ARG A 640 51.08 61.98 -13.21
CA ARG A 640 50.42 63.18 -13.77
C ARG A 640 48.93 63.18 -13.41
N ASN A 641 48.30 64.35 -13.39
CA ASN A 641 46.86 64.49 -13.06
C ASN A 641 45.96 63.56 -13.91
N GLU A 642 46.28 63.38 -15.19
CA GLU A 642 45.55 62.47 -16.09
C GLU A 642 45.69 60.99 -15.67
N GLU A 643 46.86 60.60 -15.19
CA GLU A 643 47.13 59.23 -14.74
C GLU A 643 46.49 58.95 -13.40
N GLN A 644 46.44 59.95 -12.50
CA GLN A 644 45.72 59.85 -11.23
C GLN A 644 44.21 59.65 -11.45
N ILE A 645 43.61 60.36 -12.41
CA ILE A 645 42.19 60.17 -12.75
C ILE A 645 41.92 58.75 -13.26
N VAL A 646 42.80 58.22 -14.12
CA VAL A 646 42.68 56.85 -14.63
C VAL A 646 42.78 55.82 -13.50
N VAL A 647 43.69 56.01 -12.54
CA VAL A 647 43.83 55.14 -11.37
C VAL A 647 42.58 55.20 -10.49
N ILE A 648 42.01 56.38 -10.25
CA ILE A 648 40.78 56.51 -9.45
C ILE A 648 39.58 55.86 -10.15
N GLN A 649 39.42 56.09 -11.46
CA GLN A 649 38.33 55.49 -12.25
C GLN A 649 38.45 53.96 -12.31
N ALA A 650 39.66 53.43 -12.49
CA ALA A 650 39.95 52.00 -12.40
C ALA A 650 39.51 51.41 -11.06
N GLY A 651 39.80 52.11 -9.95
CA GLY A 651 39.50 51.64 -8.60
C GLY A 651 38.01 51.61 -8.33
N MET A 652 37.29 52.64 -8.80
CA MET A 652 35.83 52.69 -8.70
C MET A 652 35.17 51.55 -9.48
N VAL A 653 35.63 51.26 -10.70
CA VAL A 653 35.10 50.16 -11.53
C VAL A 653 35.39 48.80 -10.90
N LEU A 654 36.61 48.55 -10.44
CA LEU A 654 36.96 47.28 -9.77
C LEU A 654 36.16 47.10 -8.47
N SER A 655 35.97 48.18 -7.70
CA SER A 655 35.13 48.15 -6.49
C SER A 655 33.65 47.87 -6.78
N MET A 656 33.11 48.40 -7.88
CA MET A 656 31.74 48.07 -8.30
C MET A 656 31.62 46.60 -8.73
N CYS A 657 32.63 46.05 -9.42
CA CYS A 657 32.64 44.63 -9.77
C CYS A 657 32.74 43.72 -8.55
N GLU A 658 33.55 44.05 -7.52
CA GLU A 658 33.57 43.28 -6.26
C GLU A 658 32.24 43.33 -5.54
N LYS A 659 31.59 44.50 -5.46
CA LYS A 659 30.28 44.65 -4.81
C LYS A 659 29.18 43.89 -5.54
N ASP A 660 29.17 43.89 -6.86
CA ASP A 660 28.20 43.15 -7.67
C ASP A 660 28.42 41.63 -7.56
N GLN A 661 29.68 41.18 -7.56
CA GLN A 661 30.02 39.78 -7.30
C GLN A 661 29.61 39.35 -5.90
N PHE A 662 29.90 40.15 -4.87
CA PHE A 662 29.52 39.87 -3.49
C PHE A 662 27.99 39.86 -3.32
N SER A 663 27.27 40.79 -3.96
CA SER A 663 25.81 40.85 -3.91
C SER A 663 25.16 39.64 -4.57
N LYS A 664 25.71 39.18 -5.71
CA LYS A 664 25.25 37.95 -6.38
C LYS A 664 25.54 36.71 -5.55
N GLN A 665 26.76 36.58 -4.99
CA GLN A 665 27.12 35.47 -4.12
C GLN A 665 26.25 35.43 -2.86
N LYS A 666 25.96 36.59 -2.28
CA LYS A 666 25.03 36.74 -1.16
C LYS A 666 23.62 36.30 -1.53
N GLY A 667 23.10 36.74 -2.69
CA GLY A 667 21.78 36.32 -3.19
C GLY A 667 21.69 34.80 -3.39
N PHE A 668 22.72 34.17 -3.98
CA PHE A 668 22.76 32.70 -4.11
C PHE A 668 22.79 31.99 -2.75
N MET A 669 23.50 32.52 -1.76
CA MET A 669 23.50 31.93 -0.43
C MET A 669 22.15 32.11 0.28
N GLU A 670 21.46 33.23 0.06
CA GLU A 670 20.12 33.48 0.59
C GLU A 670 19.08 32.55 -0.05
N GLU A 671 19.11 32.37 -1.37
CA GLU A 671 18.24 31.43 -2.10
C GLU A 671 18.47 29.97 -1.66
N GLU A 672 19.73 29.57 -1.50
CA GLU A 672 20.08 28.23 -1.02
C GLU A 672 19.66 28.02 0.46
N LEU A 673 19.77 29.06 1.30
CA LEU A 673 19.27 29.02 2.68
C LEU A 673 17.75 28.90 2.74
N ASP A 674 17.02 29.62 1.90
CA ASP A 674 15.57 29.54 1.81
C ASP A 674 15.11 28.16 1.32
N TYR A 675 15.81 27.59 0.33
CA TYR A 675 15.53 26.24 -0.15
C TYR A 675 15.74 25.19 0.96
N ARG A 676 16.84 25.27 1.71
CA ARG A 676 17.11 24.35 2.83
C ARG A 676 16.09 24.50 3.96
N LYS A 677 15.67 25.73 4.26
CA LYS A 677 14.61 25.98 5.24
C LYS A 677 13.29 25.35 4.80
N GLN A 678 12.92 25.50 3.52
CA GLN A 678 11.71 24.89 2.98
C GLN A 678 11.75 23.36 3.00
N ALA A 679 12.89 22.75 2.68
CA ALA A 679 13.08 21.30 2.76
C ALA A 679 12.98 20.79 4.21
N LEU A 680 13.55 21.53 5.16
CA LEU A 680 13.46 21.22 6.59
C LEU A 680 12.01 21.32 7.09
N ASP A 681 11.28 22.38 6.71
CA ASP A 681 9.87 22.57 7.07
C ASP A 681 8.98 21.46 6.48
N GLN A 682 9.25 21.01 5.25
CA GLN A 682 8.57 19.86 4.65
C GLN A 682 8.86 18.55 5.40
N ALA A 683 10.10 18.32 5.81
CA ALA A 683 10.46 17.15 6.60
C ALA A 683 9.76 17.16 7.98
N TYR A 684 9.71 18.31 8.65
CA TYR A 684 8.98 18.46 9.91
C TYR A 684 7.47 18.24 9.77
N MET A 685 6.86 18.79 8.71
CA MET A 685 5.46 18.53 8.39
C MET A 685 5.20 17.04 8.16
N ARG A 686 6.10 16.36 7.43
CA ARG A 686 5.96 14.93 7.17
C ARG A 686 6.10 14.08 8.43
N ILE A 687 7.01 14.45 9.33
CA ILE A 687 7.13 13.81 10.65
C ILE A 687 5.84 14.02 11.46
N ALA A 688 5.30 15.24 11.50
CA ALA A 688 4.06 15.53 12.23
C ALA A 688 2.85 14.76 11.64
N GLU A 689 2.76 14.62 10.32
CA GLU A 689 1.75 13.80 9.65
C GLU A 689 1.89 12.31 10.00
N LEU A 690 3.12 11.79 10.00
CA LEU A 690 3.39 10.41 10.37
C LEU A 690 3.08 10.15 11.85
N GLU A 691 3.44 11.08 12.74
CA GLU A 691 3.08 11.03 14.16
C GLU A 691 1.55 11.05 14.33
N ALA A 692 0.84 11.95 13.65
CA ALA A 692 -0.62 12.02 13.70
C ALA A 692 -1.29 10.75 13.15
N THR A 693 -0.72 10.16 12.11
CA THR A 693 -1.18 8.89 11.52
C THR A 693 -0.94 7.72 12.48
N LEU A 694 0.22 7.69 13.16
CA LEU A 694 0.54 6.71 14.20
C LEU A 694 -0.41 6.84 15.40
N TYR A 695 -0.64 8.06 15.89
CA TYR A 695 -1.60 8.32 16.97
C TYR A 695 -3.03 7.92 16.57
N SER A 696 -3.42 8.17 15.33
CA SER A 696 -4.74 7.80 14.81
C SER A 696 -4.87 6.27 14.63
N ALA A 697 -3.83 5.60 14.16
CA ALA A 697 -3.79 4.14 14.05
C ALA A 697 -3.84 3.45 15.41
N LEU A 698 -3.12 3.99 16.41
CA LEU A 698 -3.17 3.55 17.80
C LEU A 698 -4.57 3.77 18.44
N GLN A 699 -5.32 4.78 17.99
CA GLN A 699 -6.70 5.03 18.46
C GLN A 699 -7.78 4.22 17.72
N GLN A 700 -7.54 3.79 16.47
CA GLN A 700 -8.52 3.07 15.65
C GLN A 700 -8.48 1.54 15.83
N GLU A 701 -7.42 1.00 16.44
CA GLU A 701 -7.35 -0.42 16.82
C GLU A 701 -8.27 -0.72 18.03
N PRO A 702 -9.32 -1.55 17.89
CA PRO A 702 -10.12 -2.03 19.03
C PRO A 702 -9.27 -2.89 20.00
N GLY A 703 -8.09 -3.33 19.55
CA GLY A 703 -7.09 -4.05 20.34
C GLY A 703 -5.93 -3.19 20.86
N GLY A 704 -5.87 -1.88 20.57
CA GLY A 704 -4.77 -1.02 21.03
C GLY A 704 -4.68 -0.92 22.56
N ARG A 705 -5.84 -0.91 23.24
CA ARG A 705 -5.91 -1.10 24.70
C ARG A 705 -5.57 -2.51 25.14
N ALA A 706 -5.93 -3.54 24.37
CA ALA A 706 -5.62 -4.93 24.70
C ALA A 706 -4.13 -5.26 24.56
N VAL A 707 -3.39 -4.65 23.62
CA VAL A 707 -1.92 -4.79 23.51
C VAL A 707 -1.22 -3.99 24.60
N ALA A 708 -1.71 -2.78 24.91
CA ALA A 708 -1.21 -2.03 26.06
C ALA A 708 -1.46 -2.76 27.38
N GLU A 709 -2.63 -3.38 27.60
CA GLU A 709 -3.01 -4.11 28.83
C GLU A 709 -2.47 -5.55 28.90
N SER A 710 -2.08 -6.16 27.79
CA SER A 710 -1.45 -7.50 27.76
C SER A 710 0.06 -7.48 28.02
N LEU A 711 0.68 -6.30 27.94
CA LEU A 711 2.06 -6.09 28.38
C LEU A 711 2.06 -5.80 29.88
N SER A 712 2.86 -6.57 30.63
CA SER A 712 3.15 -6.25 32.03
C SER A 712 3.76 -4.85 32.15
N ASP A 713 3.60 -4.17 33.29
CA ASP A 713 4.16 -2.82 33.51
C ASP A 713 5.67 -2.77 33.21
N ARG A 714 6.36 -3.87 33.53
CA ARG A 714 7.77 -4.08 33.20
C ARG A 714 8.04 -4.09 31.69
N GLN A 715 7.22 -4.77 30.89
CA GLN A 715 7.39 -4.81 29.43
C GLN A 715 7.06 -3.46 28.79
N ARG A 716 6.13 -2.69 29.36
CA ARG A 716 5.85 -1.32 28.93
C ARG A 716 7.01 -0.37 29.23
N GLU A 717 7.61 -0.51 30.41
CA GLU A 717 8.80 0.26 30.80
C GLU A 717 10.02 -0.12 29.94
N GLU A 718 10.26 -1.41 29.69
CA GLU A 718 11.32 -1.91 28.81
C GLU A 718 11.13 -1.42 27.36
N LEU A 719 9.90 -1.41 26.85
CA LEU A 719 9.58 -0.87 25.53
C LEU A 719 9.77 0.66 25.48
N GLY A 720 9.34 1.39 26.50
CA GLY A 720 9.57 2.84 26.61
C GLY A 720 11.06 3.17 26.61
N LEU A 721 11.86 2.43 27.38
CA LEU A 721 13.31 2.56 27.41
C LEU A 721 13.96 2.22 26.06
N ALA A 722 13.45 1.21 25.35
CA ALA A 722 13.94 0.82 24.03
C ALA A 722 13.62 1.88 22.97
N VAL A 723 12.40 2.45 22.98
CA VAL A 723 11.99 3.55 22.10
C VAL A 723 12.81 4.80 22.38
N ASP A 724 13.03 5.16 23.65
CA ASP A 724 13.89 6.29 24.01
C ASP A 724 15.36 6.06 23.64
N LYS A 725 15.83 4.81 23.70
CA LYS A 725 17.18 4.43 23.24
C LYS A 725 17.30 4.61 21.72
N LEU A 726 16.30 4.18 20.96
CA LEU A 726 16.24 4.37 19.50
C LEU A 726 16.17 5.86 19.15
N ARG A 727 15.32 6.64 19.83
CA ARG A 727 15.20 8.09 19.62
C ARG A 727 16.53 8.81 19.88
N ARG A 728 17.22 8.46 20.97
CA ARG A 728 18.56 8.98 21.26
C ARG A 728 19.60 8.54 20.24
N GLN A 729 19.51 7.34 19.69
CA GLN A 729 20.42 6.85 18.65
C GLN A 729 20.23 7.59 17.34
N ILE A 730 18.99 7.81 16.90
CA ILE A 730 18.68 8.59 15.69
C ILE A 730 19.18 10.03 15.84
N LEU A 731 18.92 10.68 16.97
CA LEU A 731 19.43 12.03 17.25
C LEU A 731 20.95 12.10 17.25
N ARG A 732 21.65 11.09 17.80
CA ARG A 732 23.12 11.02 17.75
C ARG A 732 23.63 10.82 16.33
N GLN A 733 23.01 9.94 15.54
CA GLN A 733 23.39 9.71 14.15
C GLN A 733 23.19 10.97 13.31
N SER A 734 22.05 11.66 13.45
CA SER A 734 21.80 12.94 12.78
C SER A 734 22.89 13.97 13.12
N ARG A 735 23.22 14.15 14.41
CA ARG A 735 24.30 15.07 14.82
C ARG A 735 25.68 14.66 14.29
N GLN A 736 25.95 13.36 14.18
CA GLN A 736 27.20 12.86 13.60
C GLN A 736 27.29 13.18 12.11
N TYR A 737 26.21 12.98 11.35
CA TYR A 737 26.14 13.37 9.93
C TYR A 737 26.31 14.88 9.76
N ASP A 738 25.63 15.69 10.56
CA ASP A 738 25.77 17.15 10.53
C ASP A 738 27.22 17.59 10.83
N SER A 739 27.87 16.94 11.80
CA SER A 739 29.28 17.21 12.13
C SER A 739 30.24 16.78 11.02
N GLN A 740 29.95 15.72 10.28
CA GLN A 740 30.75 15.27 9.14
C GLN A 740 30.64 16.26 7.97
N ILE A 741 29.42 16.67 7.63
CA ILE A 741 29.16 17.68 6.60
C ILE A 741 29.89 18.98 6.95
N LEU A 742 29.82 19.42 8.21
CA LEU A 742 30.52 20.62 8.67
C LEU A 742 32.05 20.47 8.54
N GLN A 743 32.62 19.31 8.87
CA GLN A 743 34.05 19.05 8.71
C GLN A 743 34.49 19.04 7.24
N GLU A 744 33.73 18.45 6.34
CA GLU A 744 34.01 18.45 4.90
C GLU A 744 33.98 19.87 4.33
N ARG A 745 32.97 20.66 4.71
CA ARG A 745 32.86 22.07 4.29
C ARG A 745 34.00 22.92 4.86
N LEU A 746 34.41 22.68 6.11
CA LEU A 746 35.55 23.38 6.71
C LEU A 746 36.87 23.02 6.00
N LYS A 747 37.06 21.75 5.61
CA LYS A 747 38.23 21.30 4.82
C LYS A 747 38.26 21.95 3.43
N LEU A 748 37.12 22.01 2.74
CA LEU A 748 37.01 22.69 1.44
C LEU A 748 37.32 24.20 1.58
N LEU A 749 36.82 24.83 2.64
CA LEU A 749 37.11 26.23 2.94
C LEU A 749 38.61 26.46 3.23
N GLN A 750 39.24 25.57 4.01
CA GLN A 750 40.68 25.62 4.28
C GLN A 750 41.50 25.41 3.00
N GLN A 751 41.14 24.45 2.14
CA GLN A 751 41.79 24.25 0.84
C GLN A 751 41.68 25.49 -0.05
N ALA A 752 40.49 26.09 -0.14
CA ALA A 752 40.29 27.33 -0.90
C ALA A 752 41.14 28.49 -0.35
N GLN A 753 41.27 28.60 0.99
CA GLN A 753 42.13 29.60 1.63
C GLN A 753 43.63 29.31 1.44
N GLN A 754 44.03 28.04 1.35
CA GLN A 754 45.42 27.62 1.12
C GLN A 754 45.86 27.92 -0.31
N VAL A 755 44.99 27.66 -1.30
CA VAL A 755 45.20 28.02 -2.71
C VAL A 755 45.32 29.54 -2.85
N ARG A 756 44.51 30.31 -2.11
CA ARG A 756 44.59 31.78 -2.08
C ARG A 756 45.90 32.30 -1.47
N LYS A 757 46.50 31.60 -0.51
CA LYS A 757 47.83 31.95 0.07
C LYS A 757 49.00 31.53 -0.82
N GLY A 758 48.86 30.44 -1.58
CA GLY A 758 49.91 29.89 -2.46
C GLY A 758 50.18 30.69 -3.75
N LEU A 759 49.27 31.57 -4.15
CA LEU A 759 49.41 32.43 -5.35
C LEU A 759 50.22 33.73 -5.10
N ASN A 760 50.71 33.97 -3.88
CA ASN A 760 51.60 35.11 -3.58
C ASN A 760 53.07 34.78 -3.96
N LEU A 761 53.41 34.80 -5.25
CA LEU A 761 54.80 34.92 -5.72
C LEU A 761 55.00 36.18 -6.59
N GLN A 762 56.22 36.72 -6.50
CA GLN A 762 56.69 38.09 -6.76
C GLN A 762 56.15 38.85 -8.01
N PRO A 763 56.05 40.20 -7.95
CA PRO A 763 55.53 41.02 -9.05
C PRO A 763 56.60 41.31 -10.13
N PRO A 764 56.22 41.42 -11.42
CA PRO A 764 57.09 41.93 -12.48
C PRO A 764 57.17 43.46 -12.46
N GLN A 765 58.19 44.01 -13.13
CA GLN A 765 58.59 45.43 -13.03
C GLN A 765 57.58 46.42 -13.65
N ARG A 766 57.62 47.65 -13.12
CA ARG A 766 56.68 48.80 -13.25
C ARG A 766 56.13 49.17 -14.65
N LYS A 767 56.72 48.73 -15.76
CA LYS A 767 56.29 49.17 -17.11
C LYS A 767 55.22 48.27 -17.75
N ASP A 768 55.16 47.00 -17.33
CA ASP A 768 54.16 46.06 -17.87
C ASP A 768 52.81 46.19 -17.15
N ALA A 769 52.83 46.63 -15.89
CA ALA A 769 51.64 46.80 -15.06
C ALA A 769 50.67 47.89 -15.58
N VAL A 770 51.20 49.02 -16.07
CA VAL A 770 50.37 50.13 -16.57
C VAL A 770 49.73 49.79 -17.91
N SER A 771 50.52 49.18 -18.81
CA SER A 771 50.06 48.66 -20.11
C SER A 771 48.97 47.62 -19.93
N LEU A 772 49.15 46.73 -18.95
CA LEU A 772 48.20 45.67 -18.64
C LEU A 772 46.94 46.18 -17.96
N LEU A 773 47.05 47.16 -17.07
CA LEU A 773 45.90 47.82 -16.47
C LEU A 773 45.05 48.55 -17.50
N LEU A 774 45.68 49.21 -18.48
CA LEU A 774 44.96 49.91 -19.55
C LEU A 774 44.20 48.92 -20.45
N VAL A 775 44.82 47.77 -20.75
CA VAL A 775 44.20 46.69 -21.52
C VAL A 775 43.04 46.04 -20.73
N CYS A 776 43.22 45.79 -19.44
CA CYS A 776 42.16 45.26 -18.57
C CYS A 776 40.99 46.24 -18.38
N LEU A 777 41.24 47.55 -18.26
CA LEU A 777 40.16 48.54 -18.19
C LEU A 777 39.36 48.62 -19.49
N CYS A 778 40.05 48.64 -20.64
CA CYS A 778 39.39 48.60 -21.94
C CYS A 778 38.53 47.33 -22.11
N PHE A 779 38.99 46.19 -21.57
CA PHE A 779 38.26 44.93 -21.61
C PHE A 779 37.05 44.92 -20.66
N LEU A 780 37.20 45.43 -19.44
CA LEU A 780 36.10 45.54 -18.47
C LEU A 780 34.99 46.48 -18.96
N VAL A 781 35.37 47.63 -19.53
CA VAL A 781 34.42 48.60 -20.10
C VAL A 781 33.68 47.99 -21.29
N PHE A 782 34.36 47.20 -22.13
CA PHE A 782 33.73 46.48 -23.26
C PHE A 782 32.77 45.39 -22.79
N CYS A 783 33.13 44.59 -21.78
CA CYS A 783 32.29 43.53 -21.23
C CYS A 783 31.04 44.07 -20.51
N ILE A 784 31.20 45.13 -19.69
CA ILE A 784 30.07 45.77 -19.00
C ILE A 784 29.07 46.37 -20.01
N PHE A 785 29.55 46.98 -21.10
CA PHE A 785 28.66 47.57 -22.12
C PHE A 785 27.98 46.53 -23.02
N HIS A 786 28.62 45.39 -23.30
CA HIS A 786 28.00 44.33 -24.12
C HIS A 786 26.87 43.59 -23.37
N GLN A 787 26.86 43.62 -22.03
CA GLN A 787 25.81 43.00 -21.21
C GLN A 787 24.61 43.93 -20.95
N THR A 788 24.77 45.25 -21.09
CA THR A 788 23.68 46.23 -20.95
C THR A 788 23.17 46.69 -22.33
N SER A 789 22.20 45.96 -22.88
CA SER A 789 21.71 46.08 -24.27
C SER A 789 20.87 47.33 -24.62
N THR A 790 21.16 48.52 -24.07
CA THR A 790 20.24 49.68 -24.23
C THR A 790 20.82 51.02 -24.68
N PHE A 791 22.14 51.22 -24.82
CA PHE A 791 22.69 52.51 -25.29
C PHE A 791 23.45 52.40 -26.61
N HIS A 792 22.71 52.47 -27.71
CA HIS A 792 23.27 52.70 -29.04
C HIS A 792 23.71 54.17 -29.18
N ARG A 793 24.97 54.38 -29.61
CA ARG A 793 25.53 55.60 -30.23
C ARG A 793 25.95 56.76 -29.29
N SER A 794 27.09 56.61 -28.59
CA SER A 794 27.89 57.78 -28.22
C SER A 794 29.24 57.78 -28.97
N PRO A 795 29.40 58.61 -30.03
CA PRO A 795 30.64 58.69 -30.81
C PRO A 795 31.83 59.26 -30.00
N ILE A 796 31.57 59.88 -28.86
CA ILE A 796 32.58 60.45 -27.95
C ILE A 796 33.40 59.33 -27.28
N LEU A 797 32.77 58.19 -26.96
CA LEU A 797 33.46 57.07 -26.31
C LEU A 797 34.37 56.29 -27.28
N ILE A 798 33.95 56.16 -28.54
CA ILE A 798 34.78 55.56 -29.60
C ILE A 798 36.00 56.44 -29.86
N LEU A 799 35.84 57.77 -29.85
CA LEU A 799 36.94 58.72 -29.97
C LEU A 799 37.92 58.66 -28.78
N LEU A 800 37.44 58.45 -27.56
CA LEU A 800 38.27 58.27 -26.36
C LEU A 800 39.10 56.97 -26.40
N VAL A 801 38.48 55.86 -26.81
CA VAL A 801 39.18 54.58 -27.01
C VAL A 801 40.21 54.68 -28.14
N PHE A 802 39.89 55.41 -29.22
CA PHE A 802 40.81 55.63 -30.34
C PHE A 802 41.99 56.55 -29.96
N MET A 803 41.75 57.60 -29.17
CA MET A 803 42.80 58.51 -28.65
C MET A 803 43.76 57.80 -27.67
N LEU A 804 43.24 56.93 -26.81
CA LEU A 804 44.05 56.14 -25.88
C LEU A 804 44.91 55.08 -26.59
N LEU A 805 44.42 54.52 -27.70
CA LEU A 805 45.16 53.56 -28.53
C LEU A 805 46.20 54.21 -29.46
N THR A 806 46.02 55.48 -29.85
CA THR A 806 47.00 56.20 -30.68
C THR A 806 48.09 56.88 -29.87
N SER A 807 47.81 57.31 -28.63
CA SER A 807 48.81 57.94 -27.75
C SER A 807 49.90 56.97 -27.26
N THR A 808 49.67 55.66 -27.30
CA THR A 808 50.65 54.62 -26.92
C THR A 808 51.59 54.20 -28.05
N ARG A 809 51.35 54.64 -29.30
CA ARG A 809 52.22 54.33 -30.46
C ARG A 809 53.36 55.33 -30.71
N HIS A 810 53.46 56.40 -29.94
CA HIS A 810 54.47 57.46 -30.11
C HIS A 810 55.29 57.79 -28.85
N SER A 811 55.48 56.82 -27.93
CA SER A 811 56.47 56.91 -26.85
C SER A 811 57.40 55.71 -26.84
#